data_AF-A0A1Q9DNA0-F1
#
_entry.id   AF-A0A1Q9DNA0-F1
#
_cell.length_a   1.000
_cell.length_b   1.000
_cell.length_c   1.000
_cell.angle_alpha   90.00
_cell.angle_beta   90.00
_cell.angle_gamma   90.00
#
_symmetry.space_group_name_H-M   'P 1'
#
loop_
_entity.id
_entity.type
_entity.pdbx_description
1 polymer ?
#
loop_
_entity_poly.entity_id
_entity_poly.type
_entity_poly.pdbx_seq_one_letter_code
_entity_poly.pdbx_strand_id
1 'polypeptide(L)'
;MAKRGHDEVAGADAGGPKPPKAYKNNDFLNSTEARLIRIMCELEEPKERLNANSVDNIVMFFGSARAKPKDQYEAAVKEAEAKVKANPGDAKLQSALVRLKKQEFLVGMFDVVRETCRLLSEWSMKRSKQGLAEYHVGTGGGPGMMAAANEGAALAKGKSIGLGISVPFEDGLNPWVTPELGFEFHYFFTRKFWMAFKCMGLVVAPGGFGTCDELFELLTLMQTGKIKRQLPIVLIGKKFWKDCIQWDAFVHYGMISDWDAQQLRFADTAEEAMQHLIEGIEALEQAEKAEKKVSSALSRRLLSECSTCAGNRDPEPQPKAVMAVPLLWRLIYMATVPHLCDFEAFSHELPVAPKARASMSDGNVSIEASVSASETHRDEGCLPPTLASFSFRAELVKIKSYCDLLWAVRLVRRSQDPLAWAAMAKRGHDEVAGADAGGPKPPKAYKNNDFLNSTEARLIRIMCELEEPKERLNANSVDNIVMFFGSARAKPKDQYEAAVKEAEAKVKANPGDAKLQSALVRLKKQEFLVGMFDVVRETCRLLSEWSMKRSKQGLAEYHVGTGGGPGMMAAANEGAALAKGKSIGLGISVPFEDGLNPWVTPELGFEFHYFFTRKFWMAFKCMGLVVAPGGFGTCDELFELLTLMQTGKIKRQLPIVLIGKKFWKDCIQWDAFVHYGMISDWDAQQLRFADTAEEAMQHLIEGIEALEQAEKAEKKDQQ
;
A
#
# COMPACT_ATOMS: atom_id res chain seq x y z
N MET A 1 -12.78 -53.64 -5.03
CA MET A 1 -13.90 -54.54 -5.41
C MET A 1 -15.18 -53.71 -5.48
N ALA A 2 -15.94 -53.92 -6.55
CA ALA A 2 -17.03 -53.07 -7.01
C ALA A 2 -18.28 -53.06 -6.12
N LYS A 3 -19.00 -51.94 -6.12
CA LYS A 3 -20.47 -51.93 -6.11
C LYS A 3 -20.97 -51.05 -7.25
N ARG A 4 -21.50 -51.72 -8.28
CA ARG A 4 -22.37 -51.19 -9.33
C ARG A 4 -23.83 -51.45 -8.93
N GLY A 5 -24.72 -50.60 -9.44
CA GLY A 5 -26.19 -50.77 -9.46
C GLY A 5 -26.86 -49.56 -8.82
N HIS A 6 -27.67 -48.75 -9.50
CA HIS A 6 -28.42 -48.91 -10.74
C HIS A 6 -28.58 -47.52 -11.38
N ASP A 7 -28.14 -47.35 -12.63
CA ASP A 7 -28.61 -46.25 -13.47
C ASP A 7 -29.66 -46.77 -14.43
N GLU A 8 -30.75 -46.01 -14.49
CA GLU A 8 -31.89 -46.18 -15.37
C GLU A 8 -31.45 -46.19 -16.84
N VAL A 9 -32.06 -47.12 -17.59
CA VAL A 9 -31.99 -47.15 -19.04
C VAL A 9 -32.85 -46.01 -19.57
N ALA A 10 -32.23 -44.92 -20.01
CA ALA A 10 -32.88 -43.88 -20.80
C ALA A 10 -32.16 -43.71 -22.14
N GLY A 11 -32.89 -44.01 -23.22
CA GLY A 11 -32.82 -43.38 -24.53
C GLY A 11 -31.45 -43.24 -25.20
N ALA A 12 -31.27 -43.97 -26.30
CA ALA A 12 -30.25 -43.67 -27.31
C ALA A 12 -30.43 -42.24 -27.84
N ASP A 13 -29.61 -41.30 -27.37
CA ASP A 13 -29.52 -39.94 -27.90
C ASP A 13 -28.36 -39.87 -28.91
N ALA A 14 -28.68 -39.51 -30.14
CA ALA A 14 -27.77 -39.46 -31.29
C ALA A 14 -26.88 -38.21 -31.29
N GLY A 15 -26.26 -37.88 -30.16
CA GLY A 15 -25.40 -36.72 -29.99
C GLY A 15 -23.97 -37.14 -29.61
N GLY A 16 -22.97 -36.62 -30.33
CA GLY A 16 -21.57 -36.74 -29.92
C GLY A 16 -21.33 -36.21 -28.50
N PRO A 17 -20.22 -36.59 -27.84
CA PRO A 17 -19.95 -36.18 -26.46
C PRO A 17 -19.98 -34.65 -26.34
N LYS A 18 -20.83 -34.14 -25.43
CA LYS A 18 -20.95 -32.71 -25.19
C LYS A 18 -19.70 -32.22 -24.45
N PRO A 19 -18.89 -31.30 -25.03
CA PRO A 19 -17.69 -30.82 -24.37
C PRO A 19 -18.05 -30.09 -23.05
N PRO A 20 -17.22 -30.20 -22.00
CA PRO A 20 -17.45 -29.47 -20.77
C PRO A 20 -17.33 -27.96 -21.03
N LYS A 21 -18.24 -27.19 -20.41
CA LYS A 21 -18.11 -25.72 -20.44
C LYS A 21 -16.85 -25.33 -19.64
N ALA A 22 -16.09 -24.34 -20.10
CA ALA A 22 -14.82 -23.95 -19.46
C ALA A 22 -14.97 -23.60 -17.97
N TYR A 23 -16.04 -22.91 -17.59
CA TYR A 23 -16.34 -22.58 -16.18
C TYR A 23 -16.82 -23.77 -15.32
N LYS A 24 -16.96 -24.96 -15.92
CA LYS A 24 -17.19 -26.23 -15.23
C LYS A 24 -16.00 -27.18 -15.35
N ASN A 25 -14.92 -26.76 -16.02
CA ASN A 25 -13.71 -27.54 -16.16
C ASN A 25 -12.77 -27.23 -14.99
N ASN A 26 -12.75 -28.12 -14.01
CA ASN A 26 -11.90 -27.97 -12.82
C ASN A 26 -10.41 -28.02 -13.15
N ASP A 27 -9.99 -28.74 -14.18
CA ASP A 27 -8.57 -28.78 -14.58
C ASP A 27 -8.13 -27.40 -15.08
N PHE A 28 -8.95 -26.76 -15.90
CA PHE A 28 -8.71 -25.38 -16.34
C PHE A 28 -8.75 -24.40 -15.16
N LEU A 29 -9.78 -24.45 -14.31
CA LEU A 29 -9.91 -23.50 -13.20
C LEU A 29 -8.75 -23.59 -12.19
N ASN A 30 -8.14 -24.76 -12.04
CA ASN A 30 -6.97 -24.97 -11.18
C ASN A 30 -5.63 -24.70 -11.88
N SER A 31 -5.62 -24.47 -13.20
CA SER A 31 -4.41 -24.21 -13.98
C SER A 31 -3.90 -22.77 -13.79
N THR A 32 -2.68 -22.51 -14.30
CA THR A 32 -2.06 -21.17 -14.26
C THR A 32 -2.82 -20.19 -15.15
N GLU A 33 -3.40 -20.66 -16.25
CA GLU A 33 -4.14 -19.88 -17.24
C GLU A 33 -5.43 -19.29 -16.64
N ALA A 34 -6.07 -19.98 -15.68
CA ALA A 34 -7.26 -19.49 -14.99
C ALA A 34 -6.96 -18.65 -13.73
N ARG A 35 -5.70 -18.27 -13.47
CA ARG A 35 -5.30 -17.50 -12.28
C ARG A 35 -6.11 -16.21 -12.12
N LEU A 36 -6.23 -15.40 -13.17
CA LEU A 36 -7.00 -14.15 -13.13
C LEU A 36 -8.48 -14.39 -12.79
N ILE A 37 -9.06 -15.47 -13.29
CA ILE A 37 -10.45 -15.83 -13.01
C ILE A 37 -10.62 -16.11 -11.52
N ARG A 38 -9.71 -16.89 -10.93
CA ARG A 38 -9.71 -17.17 -9.48
C ARG A 38 -9.53 -15.90 -8.64
N ILE A 39 -8.63 -15.00 -9.05
CA ILE A 39 -8.44 -13.71 -8.38
C ILE A 39 -9.72 -12.87 -8.42
N MET A 40 -10.41 -12.82 -9.56
CA MET A 40 -11.70 -12.12 -9.66
C MET A 40 -12.75 -12.74 -8.73
N CYS A 41 -12.83 -14.06 -8.65
CA CYS A 41 -13.72 -14.74 -7.70
C CYS A 41 -13.43 -14.32 -6.25
N GLU A 42 -12.15 -14.28 -5.85
CA GLU A 42 -11.75 -13.84 -4.51
C GLU A 42 -11.97 -12.34 -4.23
N LEU A 43 -12.22 -11.53 -5.26
CA LEU A 43 -12.52 -10.10 -5.12
C LEU A 43 -14.02 -9.77 -5.21
N GLU A 44 -14.86 -10.63 -5.79
CA GLU A 44 -16.31 -10.37 -5.91
C GLU A 44 -17.15 -11.25 -4.99
N GLU A 45 -16.76 -12.51 -4.77
CA GLU A 45 -17.56 -13.41 -3.94
C GLU A 45 -17.59 -12.94 -2.47
N PRO A 46 -16.46 -12.55 -1.83
CA PRO A 46 -16.52 -12.03 -0.47
C PRO A 46 -17.29 -10.73 -0.36
N LYS A 47 -17.25 -9.88 -1.41
CA LYS A 47 -18.03 -8.64 -1.48
C LYS A 47 -19.51 -8.92 -1.37
N GLU A 48 -20.01 -9.84 -2.21
CA GLU A 48 -21.41 -10.20 -2.24
C GLU A 48 -21.86 -10.79 -0.91
N ARG A 49 -21.07 -11.71 -0.35
CA ARG A 49 -21.41 -12.36 0.92
C ARG A 49 -21.39 -11.41 2.11
N LEU A 50 -20.42 -10.50 2.18
CA LEU A 50 -20.37 -9.46 3.21
C LEU A 50 -21.58 -8.53 3.10
N ASN A 51 -21.95 -8.12 1.89
CA ASN A 51 -23.12 -7.27 1.65
C ASN A 51 -24.43 -7.98 2.02
N ALA A 52 -24.60 -9.24 1.62
CA ALA A 52 -25.77 -10.06 1.95
C ALA A 52 -25.96 -10.23 3.46
N ASN A 53 -24.87 -10.16 4.23
CA ASN A 53 -24.87 -10.25 5.68
C ASN A 53 -24.79 -8.88 6.38
N SER A 54 -24.88 -7.77 5.64
CA SER A 54 -24.81 -6.39 6.15
C SER A 54 -23.56 -6.10 6.98
N VAL A 55 -22.42 -6.65 6.58
CA VAL A 55 -21.12 -6.42 7.23
C VAL A 55 -20.39 -5.29 6.52
N ASP A 56 -20.39 -4.11 7.13
CA ASP A 56 -19.73 -2.90 6.59
C ASP A 56 -18.54 -2.42 7.41
N ASN A 57 -18.57 -2.63 8.72
CA ASN A 57 -17.52 -2.17 9.64
C ASN A 57 -16.91 -3.37 10.37
N ILE A 58 -15.62 -3.59 10.17
CA ILE A 58 -14.88 -4.69 10.79
C ILE A 58 -13.78 -4.12 11.66
N VAL A 59 -13.68 -4.58 12.90
CA VAL A 59 -12.47 -4.39 13.72
C VAL A 59 -11.63 -5.66 13.58
N MET A 60 -10.44 -5.50 13.01
CA MET A 60 -9.54 -6.61 12.72
C MET A 60 -8.70 -6.98 13.94
N PHE A 61 -8.66 -8.27 14.28
CA PHE A 61 -7.85 -8.83 15.35
C PHE A 61 -6.78 -9.76 14.77
N PHE A 62 -5.52 -9.45 15.05
CA PHE A 62 -4.36 -10.26 14.67
C PHE A 62 -3.56 -10.70 15.89
N GLY A 63 -2.86 -11.83 15.76
CA GLY A 63 -1.99 -12.35 16.80
C GLY A 63 -1.53 -13.77 16.50
N SER A 64 -0.78 -14.35 17.42
CA SER A 64 -0.19 -15.68 17.25
C SER A 64 -1.24 -16.78 17.10
N ALA A 65 -1.11 -17.56 16.02
CA ALA A 65 -1.85 -18.82 15.83
C ALA A 65 -1.50 -19.91 16.86
N ARG A 66 -0.43 -19.70 17.66
CA ARG A 66 0.08 -20.70 18.63
C ARG A 66 -0.54 -20.58 20.02
N ALA A 67 -1.21 -19.47 20.31
CA ALA A 67 -1.84 -19.24 21.60
C ALA A 67 -2.86 -20.35 21.94
N LYS A 68 -3.06 -20.62 23.23
CA LYS A 68 -3.99 -21.63 23.71
C LYS A 68 -4.72 -21.11 24.95
N PRO A 69 -5.99 -21.51 25.15
CA PRO A 69 -6.62 -21.35 26.45
C PRO A 69 -5.87 -22.20 27.49
N LYS A 70 -6.03 -21.84 28.76
CA LYS A 70 -5.22 -22.36 29.87
C LYS A 70 -5.23 -23.90 29.97
N ASP A 71 -6.40 -24.49 29.88
CA ASP A 71 -6.61 -25.94 29.95
C ASP A 71 -5.88 -26.69 28.83
N GLN A 72 -5.99 -26.20 27.59
CA GLN A 72 -5.31 -26.78 26.44
C GLN A 72 -3.79 -26.58 26.50
N TYR A 73 -3.33 -25.44 27.03
CA TYR A 73 -1.91 -25.19 27.26
C TYR A 73 -1.33 -26.18 28.28
N GLU A 74 -1.96 -26.31 29.46
CA GLU A 74 -1.53 -27.22 30.52
C GLU A 74 -1.52 -28.68 30.04
N ALA A 75 -2.54 -29.09 29.29
CA ALA A 75 -2.59 -30.42 28.67
C ALA A 75 -1.44 -30.65 27.68
N ALA A 76 -1.18 -29.67 26.79
CA ALA A 76 -0.10 -29.76 25.82
C ALA A 76 1.29 -29.81 26.48
N VAL A 77 1.51 -29.04 27.56
CA VAL A 77 2.76 -29.08 28.33
C VAL A 77 2.94 -30.45 28.96
N LYS A 78 1.91 -30.98 29.62
CA LYS A 78 1.95 -32.31 30.25
C LYS A 78 2.26 -33.42 29.23
N GLU A 79 1.63 -33.36 28.05
CA GLU A 79 1.89 -34.31 26.97
C GLU A 79 3.33 -34.21 26.45
N ALA A 80 3.83 -33.00 26.21
CA ALA A 80 5.19 -32.77 25.75
C ALA A 80 6.23 -33.22 26.78
N GLU A 81 6.00 -32.97 28.07
CA GLU A 81 6.85 -33.46 29.16
C GLU A 81 6.87 -34.99 29.23
N ALA A 82 5.73 -35.65 29.05
CA ALA A 82 5.65 -37.10 28.98
C ALA A 82 6.46 -37.67 27.80
N LYS A 83 6.39 -37.03 26.62
CA LYS A 83 7.17 -37.42 25.43
C LYS A 83 8.68 -37.25 25.65
N VAL A 84 9.11 -36.13 26.23
CA VAL A 84 10.53 -35.89 26.58
C VAL A 84 11.01 -36.89 27.63
N LYS A 85 10.19 -37.20 28.64
CA LYS A 85 10.53 -38.20 29.66
C LYS A 85 10.66 -39.60 29.06
N ALA A 86 9.82 -39.96 28.09
CA ALA A 86 9.90 -41.23 27.39
C ALA A 86 11.15 -41.34 26.50
N ASN A 87 11.58 -40.22 25.88
CA ASN A 87 12.71 -40.17 24.97
C ASN A 87 13.69 -39.03 25.33
N PRO A 88 14.44 -39.14 26.44
CA PRO A 88 15.25 -38.04 26.97
C PRO A 88 16.41 -37.62 26.06
N GLY A 89 16.84 -38.48 25.12
CA GLY A 89 17.88 -38.16 24.13
C GLY A 89 17.38 -37.42 22.87
N ASP A 90 16.07 -37.21 22.71
CA ASP A 90 15.52 -36.55 21.53
C ASP A 90 15.57 -35.02 21.64
N ALA A 91 16.58 -34.43 21.00
CA ALA A 91 16.78 -32.97 20.96
C ALA A 91 15.60 -32.20 20.34
N LYS A 92 14.83 -32.81 19.43
CA LYS A 92 13.67 -32.15 18.82
C LYS A 92 12.53 -32.04 19.82
N LEU A 93 12.27 -33.10 20.57
CA LEU A 93 11.23 -33.10 21.62
C LEU A 93 11.58 -32.11 22.74
N GLN A 94 12.85 -32.07 23.16
CA GLN A 94 13.32 -31.09 24.14
C GLN A 94 13.13 -29.66 23.65
N SER A 95 13.55 -29.36 22.42
CA SER A 95 13.40 -28.01 21.83
C SER A 95 11.93 -27.62 21.68
N ALA A 96 11.06 -28.57 21.29
CA ALA A 96 9.63 -28.34 21.19
C ALA A 96 8.99 -28.01 22.54
N LEU A 97 9.39 -28.71 23.62
CA LEU A 97 8.93 -28.44 24.98
C LEU A 97 9.38 -27.04 25.46
N VAL A 98 10.65 -26.68 25.24
CA VAL A 98 11.16 -25.34 25.58
C VAL A 98 10.37 -24.26 24.85
N ARG A 99 10.11 -24.44 23.55
CA ARG A 99 9.31 -23.51 22.76
C ARG A 99 7.87 -23.41 23.25
N LEU A 100 7.25 -24.52 23.66
CA LEU A 100 5.90 -24.52 24.24
C LEU A 100 5.88 -23.77 25.58
N LYS A 101 6.88 -23.99 26.45
CA LYS A 101 6.98 -23.28 27.74
C LYS A 101 7.13 -21.76 27.56
N LYS A 102 7.90 -21.31 26.55
CA LYS A 102 7.99 -19.89 26.18
C LYS A 102 6.63 -19.24 25.85
N GLN A 103 5.61 -20.02 25.49
CA GLN A 103 4.28 -19.52 25.10
C GLN A 103 3.33 -19.33 26.29
N GLU A 104 3.75 -19.60 27.54
CA GLU A 104 2.89 -19.48 28.73
C GLU A 104 2.23 -18.09 28.85
N PHE A 105 2.98 -17.02 28.55
CA PHE A 105 2.46 -15.66 28.61
C PHE A 105 1.28 -15.41 27.65
N LEU A 106 1.17 -16.18 26.56
CA LEU A 106 0.06 -16.06 25.62
C LEU A 106 -1.27 -16.54 26.22
N VAL A 107 -1.25 -17.35 27.28
CA VAL A 107 -2.48 -17.84 27.94
C VAL A 107 -3.28 -16.66 28.48
N GLY A 108 -2.62 -15.75 29.21
CA GLY A 108 -3.28 -14.54 29.70
C GLY A 108 -3.74 -13.62 28.56
N MET A 109 -2.90 -13.47 27.52
CA MET A 109 -3.24 -12.64 26.36
C MET A 109 -4.42 -13.21 25.56
N PHE A 110 -4.59 -14.54 25.53
CA PHE A 110 -5.75 -15.20 24.90
C PHE A 110 -7.04 -14.74 25.59
N ASP A 111 -7.07 -14.74 26.92
CA ASP A 111 -8.23 -14.29 27.70
C ASP A 111 -8.52 -12.81 27.47
N VAL A 112 -7.49 -11.96 27.43
CA VAL A 112 -7.66 -10.53 27.13
C VAL A 112 -8.31 -10.33 25.75
N VAL A 113 -7.79 -10.98 24.70
CA VAL A 113 -8.34 -10.86 23.34
C VAL A 113 -9.79 -11.35 23.27
N ARG A 114 -10.07 -12.51 23.88
CA ARG A 114 -11.41 -13.09 23.93
C ARG A 114 -12.39 -12.14 24.61
N GLU A 115 -12.00 -11.59 25.76
CA GLU A 115 -12.85 -10.67 26.51
C GLU A 115 -13.05 -9.33 25.78
N THR A 116 -12.00 -8.76 25.16
CA THR A 116 -12.14 -7.55 24.32
C THR A 116 -13.17 -7.77 23.20
N CYS A 117 -13.15 -8.94 22.54
CA CYS A 117 -14.06 -9.25 21.45
C CYS A 117 -15.51 -9.47 21.93
N ARG A 118 -15.69 -10.03 23.12
CA ARG A 118 -17.00 -10.15 23.78
C ARG A 118 -17.58 -8.76 24.07
N LEU A 119 -16.79 -7.90 24.72
CA LEU A 119 -17.16 -6.52 25.04
C LEU A 119 -17.46 -5.69 23.79
N LEU A 120 -16.63 -5.79 22.75
CA LEU A 120 -16.85 -5.12 21.47
C LEU A 120 -18.18 -5.51 20.84
N SER A 121 -18.48 -6.82 20.82
CA SER A 121 -19.71 -7.34 20.23
C SER A 121 -20.95 -6.88 21.01
N GLU A 122 -20.91 -6.92 22.35
CA GLU A 122 -22.00 -6.43 23.20
C GLU A 122 -22.24 -4.93 23.03
N TRP A 123 -21.17 -4.14 23.03
CA TRP A 123 -21.23 -2.69 22.80
C TRP A 123 -21.81 -2.37 21.43
N SER A 124 -21.33 -3.07 20.40
CA SER A 124 -21.75 -2.90 19.00
C SER A 124 -23.23 -3.24 18.81
N MET A 125 -23.69 -4.39 19.29
CA MET A 125 -25.11 -4.76 19.19
C MET A 125 -26.03 -3.83 19.97
N LYS A 126 -25.57 -3.32 21.13
CA LYS A 126 -26.34 -2.32 21.89
C LYS A 126 -26.50 -1.02 21.09
N ARG A 127 -25.47 -0.59 20.37
CA ARG A 127 -25.50 0.57 19.46
C ARG A 127 -26.39 0.34 18.25
N SER A 128 -26.31 -0.84 17.64
CA SER A 128 -27.15 -1.23 16.49
C SER A 128 -28.65 -1.11 16.81
N LYS A 129 -29.07 -1.53 18.01
CA LYS A 129 -30.45 -1.34 18.52
C LYS A 129 -30.90 0.12 18.66
N GLN A 130 -29.96 1.06 18.71
CA GLN A 130 -30.19 2.50 18.77
C GLN A 130 -30.15 3.16 17.37
N GLY A 131 -30.01 2.36 16.31
CA GLY A 131 -29.89 2.86 14.93
C GLY A 131 -28.50 3.41 14.59
N LEU A 132 -27.48 3.12 15.39
CA LEU A 132 -26.09 3.45 15.11
C LEU A 132 -25.41 2.34 14.29
N ALA A 133 -24.25 2.65 13.72
CA ALA A 133 -23.46 1.69 12.96
C ALA A 133 -23.04 0.49 13.83
N GLU A 134 -23.14 -0.70 13.26
CA GLU A 134 -22.69 -1.95 13.87
C GLU A 134 -21.26 -2.28 13.40
N TYR A 135 -20.46 -2.78 14.33
CA TYR A 135 -19.07 -3.21 14.16
C TYR A 135 -18.92 -4.69 14.48
N HIS A 136 -18.20 -5.41 13.64
CA HIS A 136 -18.01 -6.86 13.76
C HIS A 136 -16.54 -7.22 14.00
N VAL A 137 -16.32 -8.32 14.71
CA VAL A 137 -14.97 -8.89 14.90
C VAL A 137 -14.56 -9.61 13.62
N GLY A 138 -13.40 -9.24 13.07
CA GLY A 138 -12.78 -9.95 11.94
C GLY A 138 -11.40 -10.48 12.31
N THR A 139 -11.08 -11.67 11.82
CA THR A 139 -9.79 -12.32 12.08
C THR A 139 -9.27 -13.00 10.81
N GLY A 140 -8.05 -13.55 10.88
CA GLY A 140 -7.54 -14.46 9.87
C GLY A 140 -8.17 -15.86 9.89
N GLY A 141 -9.11 -16.15 10.79
CA GLY A 141 -9.86 -17.41 10.84
C GLY A 141 -9.12 -18.63 11.39
N GLY A 142 -7.81 -18.55 11.61
CA GLY A 142 -6.99 -19.65 12.13
C GLY A 142 -7.14 -19.89 13.65
N PRO A 143 -6.26 -20.72 14.24
CA PRO A 143 -6.25 -21.02 15.67
C PRO A 143 -5.65 -19.87 16.52
N GLY A 144 -5.47 -20.11 17.82
CA GLY A 144 -4.80 -19.17 18.73
C GLY A 144 -5.56 -17.88 18.94
N MET A 145 -4.88 -16.73 18.82
CA MET A 145 -5.49 -15.41 19.07
C MET A 145 -6.67 -15.11 18.13
N MET A 146 -6.64 -15.65 16.91
CA MET A 146 -7.76 -15.53 15.97
C MET A 146 -8.99 -16.28 16.51
N ALA A 147 -8.81 -17.53 16.96
CA ALA A 147 -9.88 -18.29 17.60
C ALA A 147 -10.37 -17.64 18.89
N ALA A 148 -9.49 -17.06 19.71
CA ALA A 148 -9.88 -16.31 20.91
C ALA A 148 -10.81 -15.15 20.58
N ALA A 149 -10.46 -14.38 19.54
CA ALA A 149 -11.26 -13.25 19.09
C ALA A 149 -12.63 -13.70 18.54
N ASN A 150 -12.64 -14.74 17.69
CA ASN A 150 -13.90 -15.27 17.16
C ASN A 150 -14.78 -15.87 18.27
N GLU A 151 -14.19 -16.59 19.24
CA GLU A 151 -14.88 -17.14 20.42
C GLU A 151 -15.51 -16.02 21.25
N GLY A 152 -14.78 -14.94 21.52
CA GLY A 152 -15.29 -13.79 22.27
C GLY A 152 -16.54 -13.18 21.64
N ALA A 153 -16.51 -12.99 20.31
CA ALA A 153 -17.68 -12.52 19.56
C ALA A 153 -18.85 -13.50 19.63
N ALA A 154 -18.58 -14.80 19.48
CA ALA A 154 -19.59 -15.85 19.53
C ALA A 154 -20.25 -15.97 20.92
N LEU A 155 -19.48 -15.80 22.01
CA LEU A 155 -20.00 -15.78 23.39
C LEU A 155 -21.00 -14.64 23.60
N ALA A 156 -20.75 -13.49 22.96
CA ALA A 156 -21.69 -12.35 22.93
C ALA A 156 -22.86 -12.56 21.95
N LYS A 157 -22.87 -13.65 21.16
CA LYS A 157 -23.81 -13.91 20.05
C LYS A 157 -23.69 -12.90 18.91
N GLY A 158 -22.54 -12.25 18.77
CA GLY A 158 -22.21 -11.38 17.65
C GLY A 158 -21.76 -12.17 16.42
N LYS A 159 -21.90 -11.56 15.24
CA LYS A 159 -21.30 -12.07 13.99
C LYS A 159 -19.77 -11.96 14.07
N SER A 160 -19.09 -13.00 13.60
CA SER A 160 -17.63 -13.06 13.59
C SER A 160 -17.12 -13.53 12.23
N ILE A 161 -16.20 -12.75 11.63
CA ILE A 161 -15.65 -12.97 10.30
C ILE A 161 -14.33 -13.72 10.42
N GLY A 162 -14.14 -14.74 9.57
CA GLY A 162 -12.88 -15.45 9.41
C GLY A 162 -12.38 -15.35 7.97
N LEU A 163 -11.31 -14.60 7.75
CA LEU A 163 -10.65 -14.45 6.45
C LEU A 163 -9.45 -15.43 6.41
N GLY A 164 -9.71 -16.71 6.16
CA GLY A 164 -8.73 -17.79 6.13
C GLY A 164 -7.79 -17.75 4.92
N ILE A 165 -6.67 -18.48 5.01
CA ILE A 165 -5.75 -18.68 3.90
C ILE A 165 -5.42 -20.16 3.76
N SER A 166 -5.45 -20.68 2.53
CA SER A 166 -5.04 -22.06 2.30
C SER A 166 -3.51 -22.18 2.44
N VAL A 167 -3.04 -22.78 3.54
CA VAL A 167 -1.63 -23.12 3.79
C VAL A 167 -1.48 -24.62 4.11
N PRO A 168 -0.31 -25.23 3.91
CA PRO A 168 -0.17 -26.70 3.96
C PRO A 168 -0.46 -27.38 5.31
N PHE A 169 -0.56 -26.61 6.40
CA PHE A 169 -0.53 -27.10 7.77
C PHE A 169 -1.68 -26.56 8.65
N GLU A 170 -2.59 -25.75 8.11
CA GLU A 170 -3.81 -25.32 8.82
C GLU A 170 -5.01 -26.11 8.30
N ASP A 171 -5.80 -26.69 9.22
CA ASP A 171 -6.94 -27.57 8.90
C ASP A 171 -8.25 -26.80 8.57
N GLY A 172 -8.14 -25.51 8.24
CA GLY A 172 -9.28 -24.63 7.92
C GLY A 172 -9.62 -23.61 9.01
N LEU A 173 -10.85 -23.10 8.97
CA LEU A 173 -11.32 -22.06 9.88
C LEU A 173 -11.63 -22.62 11.28
N ASN A 174 -11.41 -21.81 12.31
CA ASN A 174 -11.79 -22.14 13.68
C ASN A 174 -13.33 -22.19 13.83
N PRO A 175 -13.86 -22.97 14.81
CA PRO A 175 -15.30 -23.28 14.89
C PRO A 175 -16.18 -22.10 15.34
N TRP A 176 -15.58 -20.97 15.72
CA TRP A 176 -16.29 -19.80 16.22
C TRP A 176 -16.60 -18.77 15.14
N VAL A 177 -16.03 -18.95 13.94
CA VAL A 177 -16.37 -18.13 12.77
C VAL A 177 -17.83 -18.38 12.42
N THR A 178 -18.58 -17.30 12.16
CA THR A 178 -19.97 -17.42 11.68
C THR A 178 -19.96 -18.11 10.31
N PRO A 179 -20.71 -19.21 10.10
CA PRO A 179 -20.62 -20.02 8.87
C PRO A 179 -20.75 -19.23 7.57
N GLU A 180 -21.65 -18.26 7.53
CA GLU A 180 -21.89 -17.40 6.36
C GLU A 180 -20.81 -16.32 6.17
N LEU A 181 -19.88 -16.17 7.11
CA LEU A 181 -18.80 -15.18 7.12
C LEU A 181 -17.41 -15.84 7.23
N GLY A 182 -17.33 -17.13 6.93
CA GLY A 182 -16.08 -17.85 6.73
C GLY A 182 -15.63 -17.79 5.26
N PHE A 183 -14.43 -17.26 5.04
CA PHE A 183 -13.82 -17.14 3.71
C PHE A 183 -12.50 -17.89 3.70
N GLU A 184 -12.18 -18.56 2.59
CA GLU A 184 -10.89 -19.18 2.38
C GLU A 184 -10.27 -18.62 1.11
N PHE A 185 -9.12 -17.99 1.25
CA PHE A 185 -8.38 -17.38 0.14
C PHE A 185 -7.22 -18.27 -0.30
N HIS A 186 -6.96 -18.31 -1.59
CA HIS A 186 -5.74 -18.90 -2.14
C HIS A 186 -4.60 -17.88 -2.20
N TYR A 187 -4.92 -16.64 -2.58
CA TYR A 187 -3.94 -15.57 -2.76
C TYR A 187 -3.86 -14.67 -1.50
N PHE A 188 -2.65 -14.40 -1.02
CA PHE A 188 -2.43 -13.55 0.15
C PHE A 188 -2.90 -12.11 -0.07
N PHE A 189 -2.65 -11.56 -1.26
CA PHE A 189 -2.93 -10.16 -1.55
C PHE A 189 -4.44 -9.84 -1.66
N THR A 190 -5.28 -10.78 -2.11
CA THR A 190 -6.74 -10.64 -2.12
C THR A 190 -7.31 -10.71 -0.71
N ARG A 191 -6.79 -11.62 0.12
CA ARG A 191 -7.11 -11.71 1.54
C ARG A 191 -6.82 -10.40 2.27
N LYS A 192 -5.60 -9.86 2.11
CA LYS A 192 -5.17 -8.59 2.70
C LYS A 192 -6.01 -7.40 2.25
N PHE A 193 -6.38 -7.36 0.97
CA PHE A 193 -7.35 -6.39 0.47
C PHE A 193 -8.63 -6.41 1.31
N TRP A 194 -9.21 -7.60 1.58
CA TRP A 194 -10.42 -7.71 2.39
C TRP A 194 -10.22 -7.36 3.86
N MET A 195 -9.07 -7.69 4.42
CA MET A 195 -8.70 -7.30 5.79
C MET A 195 -8.62 -5.77 5.93
N ALA A 196 -8.13 -5.04 4.93
CA ALA A 196 -8.03 -3.58 4.98
C ALA A 196 -9.30 -2.84 4.53
N PHE A 197 -10.01 -3.34 3.51
CA PHE A 197 -11.05 -2.58 2.80
C PHE A 197 -12.21 -2.12 3.71
N LYS A 198 -12.70 -3.01 4.59
CA LYS A 198 -13.76 -2.73 5.58
C LYS A 198 -13.24 -2.53 7.00
N CYS A 199 -11.93 -2.39 7.18
CA CYS A 199 -11.32 -2.18 8.49
C CYS A 199 -11.67 -0.79 9.05
N MET A 200 -12.18 -0.79 10.27
CA MET A 200 -12.56 0.39 11.07
C MET A 200 -11.79 0.48 12.39
N GLY A 201 -10.91 -0.48 12.66
CA GLY A 201 -10.04 -0.52 13.82
C GLY A 201 -9.15 -1.76 13.77
N LEU A 202 -7.98 -1.67 14.38
CA LEU A 202 -6.98 -2.73 14.39
C LEU A 202 -6.60 -3.05 15.84
N VAL A 203 -6.68 -4.32 16.20
CA VAL A 203 -6.17 -4.85 17.47
C VAL A 203 -5.12 -5.91 17.18
N VAL A 204 -3.93 -5.74 17.74
CA VAL A 204 -2.78 -6.62 17.48
C VAL A 204 -2.26 -7.17 18.79
N ALA A 205 -2.54 -8.45 19.04
CA ALA A 205 -2.00 -9.23 20.14
C ALA A 205 -0.61 -9.80 19.79
N PRO A 206 0.15 -10.31 20.77
CA PRO A 206 1.50 -10.84 20.51
C PRO A 206 1.52 -11.90 19.41
N GLY A 207 2.46 -11.76 18.47
CA GLY A 207 2.51 -12.56 17.25
C GLY A 207 3.88 -12.54 16.56
N GLY A 208 4.00 -13.32 15.47
CA GLY A 208 5.23 -13.45 14.68
C GLY A 208 5.20 -12.61 13.40
N PHE A 209 5.90 -13.06 12.37
CA PHE A 209 6.02 -12.33 11.09
C PHE A 209 4.67 -11.96 10.48
N GLY A 210 3.73 -12.89 10.36
CA GLY A 210 2.41 -12.58 9.78
C GLY A 210 1.60 -11.57 10.59
N THR A 211 1.84 -11.44 11.89
CA THR A 211 1.19 -10.41 12.72
C THR A 211 1.85 -9.04 12.50
N CYS A 212 3.18 -9.00 12.38
CA CYS A 212 3.91 -7.78 12.06
C CYS A 212 3.60 -7.28 10.65
N ASP A 213 3.46 -8.19 9.70
CA ASP A 213 3.07 -7.92 8.31
C ASP A 213 1.77 -7.10 8.26
N GLU A 214 0.69 -7.60 8.87
CA GLU A 214 -0.61 -6.90 8.90
C GLU A 214 -0.56 -5.56 9.68
N LEU A 215 0.25 -5.50 10.76
CA LEU A 215 0.45 -4.26 11.52
C LEU A 215 1.12 -3.18 10.66
N PHE A 216 2.25 -3.51 10.03
CA PHE A 216 3.00 -2.55 9.22
C PHE A 216 2.30 -2.21 7.92
N GLU A 217 1.52 -3.12 7.33
CA GLU A 217 0.69 -2.83 6.16
C GLU A 217 -0.35 -1.74 6.49
N LEU A 218 -1.14 -1.90 7.55
CA LEU A 218 -2.15 -0.90 7.89
C LEU A 218 -1.55 0.44 8.31
N LEU A 219 -0.43 0.43 9.04
CA LEU A 219 0.32 1.65 9.36
C LEU A 219 0.81 2.37 8.10
N THR A 220 1.32 1.62 7.11
CA THR A 220 1.78 2.18 5.84
C THR A 220 0.63 2.74 5.02
N LEU A 221 -0.49 2.03 4.93
CA LEU A 221 -1.69 2.50 4.22
C LEU A 221 -2.27 3.78 4.84
N MET A 222 -2.21 3.93 6.17
CA MET A 222 -2.59 5.16 6.86
C MET A 222 -1.58 6.29 6.62
N GLN A 223 -0.29 6.03 6.81
CA GLN A 223 0.78 7.02 6.62
C GLN A 223 0.82 7.58 5.18
N THR A 224 0.53 6.74 4.18
CA THR A 224 0.50 7.13 2.76
C THR A 224 -0.83 7.77 2.33
N GLY A 225 -1.83 7.81 3.20
CA GLY A 225 -3.15 8.36 2.92
C GLY A 225 -4.02 7.52 1.97
N LYS A 226 -3.64 6.27 1.69
CA LYS A 226 -4.49 5.32 0.96
C LYS A 226 -5.70 4.91 1.78
N ILE A 227 -5.50 4.71 3.08
CA ILE A 227 -6.56 4.75 4.07
C ILE A 227 -6.57 6.16 4.65
N LYS A 228 -7.56 6.96 4.22
CA LYS A 228 -7.69 8.37 4.65
C LYS A 228 -8.19 8.52 6.10
N ARG A 229 -8.82 7.47 6.63
CA ARG A 229 -9.38 7.44 7.98
C ARG A 229 -8.31 7.10 9.01
N GLN A 230 -8.36 7.76 10.15
CA GLN A 230 -7.45 7.51 11.27
C GLN A 230 -7.96 6.35 12.12
N LEU A 231 -7.58 5.13 11.75
CA LEU A 231 -8.04 3.92 12.44
C LEU A 231 -7.48 3.85 13.86
N PRO A 232 -8.28 3.46 14.88
CA PRO A 232 -7.71 3.08 16.17
C PRO A 232 -6.82 1.85 16.00
N ILE A 233 -5.59 1.94 16.51
CA ILE A 233 -4.63 0.84 16.55
C ILE A 233 -4.30 0.53 18.01
N VAL A 234 -4.63 -0.67 18.46
CA VAL A 234 -4.42 -1.14 19.83
C VAL A 234 -3.50 -2.35 19.84
N LEU A 235 -2.36 -2.22 20.50
CA LEU A 235 -1.38 -3.27 20.71
C LEU A 235 -1.58 -3.92 22.09
N ILE A 236 -2.10 -5.15 22.11
CA ILE A 236 -2.29 -5.91 23.36
C ILE A 236 -0.96 -6.53 23.79
N GLY A 237 -0.64 -6.44 25.09
CA GLY A 237 0.59 -6.98 25.66
C GLY A 237 1.74 -6.00 25.52
N LYS A 238 1.68 -4.89 26.28
CA LYS A 238 2.62 -3.77 26.22
C LYS A 238 4.08 -4.21 26.35
N LYS A 239 4.35 -5.13 27.28
CA LYS A 239 5.71 -5.67 27.50
C LYS A 239 6.25 -6.36 26.25
N PHE A 240 5.45 -7.22 25.61
CA PHE A 240 5.86 -7.94 24.40
C PHE A 240 6.28 -6.97 23.29
N TRP A 241 5.42 -5.99 23.00
CA TRP A 241 5.67 -5.02 21.92
C TRP A 241 6.85 -4.11 22.20
N LYS A 242 7.01 -3.65 23.45
CA LYS A 242 8.15 -2.83 23.87
C LYS A 242 9.47 -3.60 23.88
N ASP A 243 9.44 -4.91 24.08
CA ASP A 243 10.65 -5.73 23.99
C ASP A 243 11.00 -5.99 22.52
N CYS A 244 10.01 -6.28 21.66
CA CYS A 244 10.25 -6.71 20.28
C CYS A 244 10.49 -5.56 19.29
N ILE A 245 9.81 -4.42 19.44
CA ILE A 245 9.88 -3.29 18.50
C ILE A 245 10.13 -1.99 19.27
N GLN A 246 11.23 -1.33 18.96
CA GLN A 246 11.64 -0.08 19.60
C GLN A 246 11.15 1.12 18.78
N TRP A 247 9.89 1.53 19.01
CA TRP A 247 9.28 2.67 18.29
C TRP A 247 10.07 3.97 18.45
N ASP A 248 10.62 4.21 19.65
CA ASP A 248 11.46 5.37 19.93
C ASP A 248 12.75 5.37 19.10
N ALA A 249 13.28 4.18 18.75
CA ALA A 249 14.43 4.09 17.85
C ALA A 249 14.05 4.53 16.43
N PHE A 250 12.89 4.11 15.90
CA PHE A 250 12.41 4.60 14.61
C PHE A 250 12.24 6.13 14.59
N VAL A 251 11.73 6.72 15.68
CA VAL A 251 11.62 8.19 15.85
C VAL A 251 13.00 8.85 15.97
N HIS A 252 13.92 8.24 16.71
CA HIS A 252 15.29 8.71 16.89
C HIS A 252 16.03 8.79 15.56
N TYR A 253 15.91 7.74 14.73
CA TYR A 253 16.45 7.70 13.37
C TYR A 253 15.67 8.58 12.37
N GLY A 254 14.55 9.17 12.77
CA GLY A 254 13.71 10.01 11.91
C GLY A 254 12.97 9.23 10.82
N MET A 255 12.75 7.93 11.04
CA MET A 255 12.07 7.02 10.11
C MET A 255 10.55 7.02 10.28
N ILE A 256 10.05 7.44 11.42
CA ILE A 256 8.64 7.78 11.65
C ILE A 256 8.59 9.09 12.45
N SER A 257 7.45 9.77 12.42
CA SER A 257 7.22 10.95 13.26
C SER A 257 6.81 10.58 14.69
N ASP A 258 6.92 11.52 15.63
CA ASP A 258 6.36 11.33 16.97
C ASP A 258 4.85 11.06 16.92
N TRP A 259 4.15 11.70 15.98
CA TRP A 259 2.73 11.52 15.78
C TRP A 259 2.38 10.09 15.34
N ASP A 260 3.17 9.51 14.43
CA ASP A 260 3.01 8.12 13.99
C ASP A 260 3.11 7.15 15.17
N ALA A 261 4.11 7.36 16.04
CA ALA A 261 4.30 6.55 17.24
C ALA A 261 3.16 6.74 18.26
N GLN A 262 2.62 7.96 18.39
CA GLN A 262 1.50 8.26 19.30
C GLN A 262 0.17 7.64 18.87
N GLN A 263 0.01 7.25 17.59
CA GLN A 263 -1.19 6.53 17.14
C GLN A 263 -1.27 5.10 17.72
N LEU A 264 -0.14 4.53 18.14
CA LEU A 264 -0.07 3.20 18.73
C LEU A 264 -0.53 3.27 20.20
N ARG A 265 -1.73 2.76 20.47
CA ARG A 265 -2.24 2.59 21.84
C ARG A 265 -1.85 1.22 22.35
N PHE A 266 -1.49 1.11 23.63
CA PHE A 266 -1.13 -0.15 24.26
C PHE A 266 -2.16 -0.49 25.33
N ALA A 267 -2.53 -1.77 25.41
CA ALA A 267 -3.44 -2.28 26.43
C ALA A 267 -2.92 -3.59 27.01
N ASP A 268 -3.05 -3.77 28.32
CA ASP A 268 -2.76 -5.05 28.99
C ASP A 268 -4.05 -5.72 29.50
N THR A 269 -5.19 -5.02 29.44
CA THR A 269 -6.51 -5.53 29.84
C THR A 269 -7.56 -5.33 28.74
N ALA A 270 -8.67 -6.06 28.84
CA ALA A 270 -9.72 -6.00 27.84
C ALA A 270 -10.47 -4.66 27.87
N GLU A 271 -10.63 -4.09 29.06
CA GLU A 271 -11.26 -2.80 29.32
C GLU A 271 -10.44 -1.65 28.72
N GLU A 272 -9.11 -1.65 28.92
CA GLU A 272 -8.23 -0.67 28.29
C GLU A 272 -8.30 -0.74 26.76
N ALA A 273 -8.25 -1.97 26.20
CA ALA A 273 -8.34 -2.16 24.76
C ALA A 273 -9.69 -1.67 24.22
N MET A 274 -10.79 -2.00 24.91
CA MET A 274 -12.12 -1.54 24.53
C MET A 274 -12.25 -0.02 24.63
N GLN A 275 -11.71 0.61 25.68
CA GLN A 275 -11.74 2.06 25.83
C GLN A 275 -11.07 2.76 24.65
N HIS A 276 -9.87 2.31 24.26
CA HIS A 276 -9.16 2.86 23.10
C HIS A 276 -9.91 2.65 21.78
N LEU A 277 -10.57 1.49 21.61
CA LEU A 277 -11.40 1.23 20.44
C LEU A 277 -12.62 2.16 20.38
N ILE A 278 -13.36 2.32 21.49
CA ILE A 278 -14.53 3.21 21.54
C ILE A 278 -14.12 4.63 21.19
N GLU A 279 -13.07 5.15 21.85
CA GLU A 279 -12.58 6.51 21.60
C GLU A 279 -12.22 6.73 20.13
N GLY A 280 -11.48 5.80 19.53
CA GLY A 280 -11.09 5.92 18.13
C GLY A 280 -12.24 5.74 17.15
N ILE A 281 -13.14 4.79 17.38
CA ILE A 281 -14.32 4.58 16.53
C ILE A 281 -15.24 5.80 16.58
N GLU A 282 -15.49 6.35 17.76
CA GLU A 282 -16.32 7.56 17.90
C GLU A 282 -15.65 8.79 17.26
N ALA A 283 -14.32 8.92 17.36
CA ALA A 283 -13.58 9.95 16.64
C ALA A 283 -13.71 9.80 15.11
N LEU A 284 -13.65 8.58 14.59
CA LEU A 284 -13.88 8.28 13.17
C LEU A 284 -15.27 8.72 12.72
N GLU A 285 -16.31 8.32 13.46
CA GLU A 285 -17.69 8.70 13.14
C GLU A 285 -17.89 10.22 13.17
N GLN A 286 -17.27 10.91 14.13
CA GLN A 286 -17.33 12.37 14.24
C GLN A 286 -16.65 13.05 13.06
N ALA A 287 -15.48 12.58 12.65
CA ALA A 287 -14.76 13.08 11.48
C ALA A 287 -15.58 12.89 10.20
N GLU A 288 -16.20 11.72 10.01
CA GLU A 288 -17.05 11.45 8.83
C GLU A 288 -18.31 12.34 8.82
N LYS A 289 -18.95 12.54 9.98
CA LYS A 289 -20.09 13.47 10.12
C LYS A 289 -19.69 14.90 9.81
N ALA A 290 -18.49 15.33 10.23
CA ALA A 290 -17.96 16.66 9.93
C ALA A 290 -17.70 16.84 8.43
N GLU A 291 -17.08 15.86 7.77
CA GLU A 291 -16.81 15.88 6.33
C GLU A 291 -18.12 15.95 5.51
N LYS A 292 -19.11 15.12 5.85
CA LYS A 292 -20.45 15.15 5.23
C LYS A 292 -21.16 16.49 5.44
N LYS A 293 -21.04 17.10 6.62
CA LYS A 293 -21.59 18.44 6.90
C LYS A 293 -20.91 19.51 6.03
N VAL A 294 -19.58 19.51 5.93
CA VAL A 294 -18.84 20.45 5.08
C VAL A 294 -19.23 20.26 3.61
N SER A 295 -19.25 19.03 3.11
CA SER A 295 -19.63 18.72 1.72
C SER A 295 -21.08 19.14 1.40
N SER A 296 -22.03 18.86 2.29
CA SER A 296 -23.43 19.27 2.13
C SER A 296 -23.65 20.77 2.30
N ALA A 297 -22.89 21.45 3.16
CA ALA A 297 -22.91 22.90 3.31
C ALA A 297 -22.32 23.59 2.08
N LEU A 298 -21.21 23.07 1.54
CA LEU A 298 -20.61 23.55 0.30
C LEU A 298 -21.57 23.36 -0.88
N SER A 299 -22.19 22.19 -0.99
CA SER A 299 -23.21 21.90 -2.01
C SER A 299 -24.41 22.83 -1.87
N ARG A 300 -24.93 23.05 -0.65
CA ARG A 300 -26.04 23.98 -0.39
C ARG A 300 -25.67 25.43 -0.66
N ARG A 301 -24.44 25.86 -0.35
CA ARG A 301 -23.97 27.22 -0.61
C ARG A 301 -23.80 27.49 -2.10
N LEU A 302 -23.23 26.53 -2.84
CA LEU A 302 -23.17 26.56 -4.30
C LEU A 302 -24.58 26.58 -4.93
N LEU A 303 -25.53 25.85 -4.35
CA LEU A 303 -26.93 25.85 -4.79
C LEU A 303 -27.69 27.12 -4.39
N SER A 304 -27.43 27.71 -3.22
CA SER A 304 -28.11 28.91 -2.74
C SER A 304 -27.63 30.15 -3.50
N GLU A 305 -26.33 30.25 -3.77
CA GLU A 305 -25.74 31.28 -4.62
C GLU A 305 -26.17 31.12 -6.09
N CYS A 306 -26.57 29.90 -6.52
CA CYS A 306 -27.23 29.64 -7.81
C CYS A 306 -28.72 30.04 -7.81
N SER A 307 -29.40 29.94 -6.67
CA SER A 307 -30.84 30.22 -6.57
C SER A 307 -31.16 31.71 -6.42
N THR A 308 -30.23 32.51 -5.90
CA THR A 308 -30.37 33.97 -5.85
C THR A 308 -30.26 34.63 -7.24
N CYS A 309 -29.81 33.92 -8.27
CA CYS A 309 -29.85 34.38 -9.67
C CYS A 309 -31.18 34.06 -10.40
N ALA A 310 -32.08 33.29 -9.78
CA ALA A 310 -33.33 32.87 -10.41
C ALA A 310 -34.57 33.69 -9.97
N GLY A 311 -34.43 34.62 -9.01
CA GLY A 311 -35.57 35.24 -8.32
C GLY A 311 -35.79 36.75 -8.48
N ASN A 312 -34.81 37.54 -8.92
CA ASN A 312 -34.99 38.99 -9.09
C ASN A 312 -34.46 39.44 -10.46
N ARG A 313 -35.38 39.83 -11.35
CA ARG A 313 -35.07 40.68 -12.50
C ARG A 313 -35.19 42.13 -12.02
N ASP A 314 -34.08 42.70 -11.57
CA ASP A 314 -33.85 44.14 -11.61
C ASP A 314 -32.34 44.40 -11.77
N PRO A 315 -31.95 45.50 -12.44
CA PRO A 315 -30.62 45.65 -13.02
C PRO A 315 -29.58 46.12 -11.99
N GLU A 316 -28.39 45.52 -12.08
CA GLU A 316 -27.14 45.82 -11.36
C GLU A 316 -27.03 45.52 -9.85
N PRO A 317 -26.13 44.57 -9.50
CA PRO A 317 -25.36 44.65 -8.27
C PRO A 317 -23.86 44.92 -8.55
N GLN A 318 -23.29 45.83 -7.76
CA GLN A 318 -21.89 46.26 -7.78
C GLN A 318 -20.88 45.12 -7.47
N PRO A 319 -19.62 45.21 -7.96
CA PRO A 319 -18.63 44.15 -7.82
C PRO A 319 -17.98 44.16 -6.43
N LYS A 320 -18.35 43.24 -5.53
CA LYS A 320 -17.60 42.99 -4.28
C LYS A 320 -17.31 41.52 -3.97
N ALA A 321 -17.40 40.60 -4.93
CA ALA A 321 -17.14 39.18 -4.70
C ALA A 321 -16.20 38.56 -5.74
N VAL A 322 -14.96 39.07 -5.85
CA VAL A 322 -13.87 38.39 -6.58
C VAL A 322 -12.60 38.43 -5.74
N MET A 323 -12.65 37.88 -4.53
CA MET A 323 -11.48 37.68 -3.67
C MET A 323 -11.55 36.36 -2.85
N ALA A 324 -12.55 35.50 -3.07
CA ALA A 324 -12.85 34.41 -2.13
C ALA A 324 -12.36 33.02 -2.54
N VAL A 325 -11.92 32.78 -3.79
CA VAL A 325 -11.62 31.40 -4.24
C VAL A 325 -10.33 30.82 -3.62
N PRO A 326 -9.22 31.57 -3.45
CA PRO A 326 -8.02 31.04 -2.79
C PRO A 326 -8.20 30.86 -1.28
N LEU A 327 -8.95 31.76 -0.63
CA LEU A 327 -9.25 31.72 0.81
C LEU A 327 -10.22 30.58 1.16
N LEU A 328 -11.17 30.26 0.29
CA LEU A 328 -12.10 29.15 0.48
C LEU A 328 -11.39 27.79 0.38
N TRP A 329 -10.41 27.65 -0.51
CA TRP A 329 -9.59 26.44 -0.60
C TRP A 329 -8.70 26.28 0.64
N ARG A 330 -8.10 27.38 1.13
CA ARG A 330 -7.32 27.41 2.38
C ARG A 330 -8.19 27.09 3.61
N LEU A 331 -9.42 27.59 3.68
CA LEU A 331 -10.36 27.33 4.78
C LEU A 331 -10.93 25.92 4.76
N ILE A 332 -11.22 25.35 3.58
CA ILE A 332 -11.66 23.95 3.46
C ILE A 332 -10.52 23.00 3.84
N TYR A 333 -9.28 23.31 3.42
CA TYR A 333 -8.11 22.52 3.78
C TYR A 333 -7.77 22.62 5.28
N MET A 334 -7.85 23.82 5.87
CA MET A 334 -7.61 24.03 7.31
C MET A 334 -8.71 23.45 8.22
N ALA A 335 -9.95 23.33 7.73
CA ALA A 335 -11.08 22.82 8.53
C ALA A 335 -11.27 21.30 8.45
N THR A 336 -10.71 20.63 7.45
CA THR A 336 -10.87 19.17 7.25
C THR A 336 -9.67 18.35 7.73
N VAL A 337 -8.57 19.02 8.09
CA VAL A 337 -7.34 18.37 8.53
C VAL A 337 -6.75 19.14 9.73
N PRO A 338 -7.14 18.79 10.98
CA PRO A 338 -6.69 19.58 12.12
C PRO A 338 -5.19 19.47 12.43
N HIS A 339 -4.44 18.50 11.89
CA HIS A 339 -3.04 18.26 12.29
C HIS A 339 -2.05 17.78 11.20
N LEU A 340 -2.23 18.11 9.91
CA LEU A 340 -1.13 17.97 8.93
C LEU A 340 -0.36 19.28 8.83
N CYS A 341 0.66 19.42 9.69
CA CYS A 341 1.69 20.43 9.55
C CYS A 341 2.75 19.93 8.58
N ASP A 342 2.59 20.24 7.29
CA ASP A 342 3.68 20.31 6.30
C ASP A 342 3.06 20.88 5.02
N PHE A 343 2.99 22.22 4.87
CA PHE A 343 2.81 22.89 3.57
C PHE A 343 2.92 24.42 3.71
N GLU A 344 4.15 24.94 3.69
CA GLU A 344 4.39 26.35 3.30
C GLU A 344 5.80 26.58 2.73
N ALA A 345 6.48 25.53 2.26
CA ALA A 345 7.83 25.61 1.73
C ALA A 345 7.91 25.14 0.26
N PHE A 346 7.09 25.71 -0.62
CA PHE A 346 7.30 25.70 -2.07
C PHE A 346 6.48 26.84 -2.70
N SER A 347 6.93 28.08 -2.47
CA SER A 347 6.41 29.26 -3.20
C SER A 347 7.51 30.13 -3.80
N HIS A 348 8.76 29.67 -3.83
CA HIS A 348 9.85 30.41 -4.46
C HIS A 348 10.81 29.43 -5.14
N GLU A 349 10.50 29.11 -6.39
CA GLU A 349 11.41 28.97 -7.55
C GLU A 349 10.61 28.30 -8.68
N LEU A 350 9.69 29.09 -9.27
CA LEU A 350 9.27 28.86 -10.65
C LEU A 350 10.18 29.72 -11.53
N PRO A 351 10.77 29.20 -12.63
CA PRO A 351 11.52 30.01 -13.57
C PRO A 351 10.56 31.02 -14.23
N VAL A 352 10.84 32.31 -13.97
CA VAL A 352 10.36 33.53 -14.65
C VAL A 352 8.90 33.52 -15.14
N ALA A 353 7.97 33.95 -14.29
CA ALA A 353 6.61 34.27 -14.71
C ALA A 353 6.59 35.51 -15.64
N PRO A 354 5.81 35.53 -16.74
CA PRO A 354 5.68 36.70 -17.60
C PRO A 354 5.01 37.87 -16.84
N LYS A 355 5.52 39.10 -17.02
CA LYS A 355 4.86 40.30 -16.50
C LYS A 355 3.58 40.55 -17.30
N ALA A 356 2.43 40.25 -16.70
CA ALA A 356 1.12 40.57 -17.25
C ALA A 356 0.63 41.93 -16.71
N ARG A 357 0.20 42.83 -17.60
CA ARG A 357 -0.48 44.09 -17.23
C ARG A 357 -1.95 43.99 -17.64
N ALA A 358 -2.85 44.22 -16.69
CA ALA A 358 -4.30 44.26 -16.92
C ALA A 358 -4.78 45.71 -16.88
N SER A 359 -5.58 46.13 -17.87
CA SER A 359 -6.28 47.42 -17.88
C SER A 359 -7.78 47.22 -18.13
N MET A 360 -8.60 48.08 -17.50
CA MET A 360 -10.05 48.12 -17.68
C MET A 360 -10.47 49.45 -18.31
N SER A 361 -11.20 49.39 -19.41
CA SER A 361 -12.02 50.50 -19.92
C SER A 361 -13.28 49.93 -20.56
N ASP A 362 -14.43 50.55 -20.30
CA ASP A 362 -15.74 50.20 -20.86
C ASP A 362 -16.11 48.71 -20.79
N GLY A 363 -15.90 48.10 -19.61
CA GLY A 363 -16.39 46.76 -19.29
C GLY A 363 -15.64 45.60 -19.95
N ASN A 364 -14.49 45.85 -20.58
CA ASN A 364 -13.57 44.80 -21.04
C ASN A 364 -12.28 44.79 -20.21
N VAL A 365 -11.82 43.58 -19.84
CA VAL A 365 -10.49 43.36 -19.24
C VAL A 365 -9.57 42.83 -20.32
N SER A 366 -8.51 43.58 -20.63
CA SER A 366 -7.44 43.15 -21.51
C SER A 366 -6.19 42.85 -20.69
N ILE A 367 -5.59 41.67 -20.88
CA ILE A 367 -4.32 41.28 -20.29
C ILE A 367 -3.27 41.19 -21.40
N GLU A 368 -2.25 42.04 -21.34
CA GLU A 368 -1.05 41.94 -22.20
C GLU A 368 0.08 41.29 -21.40
N ALA A 369 0.70 40.27 -21.99
CA ALA A 369 1.93 39.67 -21.49
C ALA A 369 3.02 39.75 -22.57
N SER A 370 4.20 40.26 -22.22
CA SER A 370 5.39 40.26 -23.07
C SER A 370 6.51 39.45 -22.42
N VAL A 371 7.22 38.69 -23.23
CA VAL A 371 8.43 37.93 -22.84
C VAL A 371 9.60 38.54 -23.57
N SER A 372 10.56 39.13 -22.84
CA SER A 372 11.86 39.55 -23.39
C SER A 372 12.92 38.55 -22.94
N ALA A 373 13.59 37.89 -23.89
CA ALA A 373 14.75 37.07 -23.59
C ALA A 373 15.92 37.98 -23.14
N SER A 374 16.46 37.75 -21.95
CA SER A 374 17.73 38.34 -21.55
C SER A 374 18.87 37.46 -22.08
N GLU A 375 19.74 38.08 -22.86
CA GLU A 375 20.97 37.52 -23.40
C GLU A 375 21.93 37.11 -22.27
N THR A 376 22.46 35.87 -22.32
CA THR A 376 23.87 35.56 -22.06
C THR A 376 24.16 34.09 -22.37
N HIS A 377 25.30 33.86 -23.03
CA HIS A 377 25.86 32.59 -23.55
C HIS A 377 25.22 31.96 -24.80
N ARG A 378 25.61 32.57 -25.93
CA ARG A 378 25.95 31.88 -27.18
C ARG A 378 27.24 31.09 -26.94
N ASP A 379 27.26 29.80 -27.28
CA ASP A 379 28.37 29.17 -28.00
C ASP A 379 27.81 28.01 -28.85
N GLU A 380 27.87 28.28 -30.15
CA GLU A 380 28.00 27.43 -31.35
C GLU A 380 27.27 26.09 -31.50
N GLY A 381 26.33 26.07 -32.46
CA GLY A 381 26.32 25.04 -33.51
C GLY A 381 25.19 24.02 -33.53
N CYS A 382 23.95 24.46 -33.87
CA CYS A 382 22.99 23.80 -34.80
C CYS A 382 21.53 24.15 -34.46
N LEU A 383 20.89 25.03 -35.25
CA LEU A 383 19.50 24.95 -35.78
C LEU A 383 19.08 26.31 -36.42
N PRO A 384 18.24 26.31 -37.50
CA PRO A 384 18.02 27.47 -38.38
C PRO A 384 17.00 28.51 -37.84
N PRO A 385 17.00 29.76 -38.37
CA PRO A 385 16.30 30.89 -37.78
C PRO A 385 14.91 31.09 -38.40
N THR A 386 13.85 30.84 -37.63
CA THR A 386 12.56 31.56 -37.75
C THR A 386 11.77 31.34 -36.47
N LEU A 387 11.58 32.40 -35.67
CA LEU A 387 10.45 32.64 -34.75
C LEU A 387 10.77 33.90 -33.92
N ALA A 388 10.58 35.06 -34.55
CA ALA A 388 10.49 36.33 -33.84
C ALA A 388 9.10 36.46 -33.20
N SER A 389 9.07 36.80 -31.90
CA SER A 389 7.96 37.37 -31.12
C SER A 389 6.52 36.92 -31.45
N PHE A 390 5.91 36.10 -30.59
CA PHE A 390 4.46 35.89 -30.56
C PHE A 390 3.82 36.78 -29.47
N SER A 391 2.81 37.56 -29.82
CA SER A 391 1.84 38.14 -28.88
C SER A 391 0.52 37.37 -28.97
N PHE A 392 -0.11 37.09 -27.83
CA PHE A 392 -1.43 36.45 -27.78
C PHE A 392 -2.42 37.43 -27.19
N ARG A 393 -3.53 37.68 -27.89
CA ARG A 393 -4.67 38.46 -27.39
C ARG A 393 -5.84 37.50 -27.28
N ALA A 394 -6.17 37.08 -26.05
CA ALA A 394 -7.36 36.27 -25.80
C ALA A 394 -8.52 37.19 -25.43
N GLU A 395 -9.58 37.23 -26.25
CA GLU A 395 -10.87 37.76 -25.83
C GLU A 395 -11.59 36.69 -25.02
N LEU A 396 -11.71 36.90 -23.70
CA LEU A 396 -12.54 36.07 -22.85
C LEU A 396 -14.01 36.34 -23.17
N VAL A 397 -14.75 35.26 -23.48
CA VAL A 397 -16.21 35.28 -23.65
C VAL A 397 -16.85 35.95 -22.43
N LYS A 398 -17.77 36.89 -22.68
CA LYS A 398 -18.54 37.65 -21.67
C LYS A 398 -19.28 36.70 -20.70
N ILE A 399 -18.71 36.46 -19.52
CA ILE A 399 -19.40 35.82 -18.39
C ILE A 399 -20.27 36.90 -17.74
N LYS A 400 -21.59 36.82 -17.93
CA LYS A 400 -22.53 37.84 -17.47
C LYS A 400 -23.39 37.41 -16.28
N SER A 401 -23.29 36.16 -15.84
CA SER A 401 -24.04 35.65 -14.68
C SER A 401 -23.32 34.52 -13.92
N TYR A 402 -23.73 34.27 -12.68
CA TYR A 402 -23.27 33.14 -11.87
C TYR A 402 -23.63 31.77 -12.49
N CYS A 403 -24.68 31.73 -13.32
CA CYS A 403 -25.07 30.53 -14.08
C CYS A 403 -24.04 30.17 -15.17
N ASP A 404 -23.39 31.15 -15.79
CA ASP A 404 -22.32 30.92 -16.77
C ASP A 404 -21.07 30.33 -16.09
N LEU A 405 -20.82 30.71 -14.84
CA LEU A 405 -19.74 30.16 -14.01
C LEU A 405 -20.05 28.72 -13.57
N LEU A 406 -21.30 28.40 -13.20
CA LEU A 406 -21.71 27.03 -12.88
C LEU A 406 -21.76 26.13 -14.10
N TRP A 407 -22.07 26.68 -15.28
CA TRP A 407 -21.94 25.98 -16.54
C TRP A 407 -20.47 25.72 -16.87
N ALA A 408 -19.58 26.71 -16.69
CA ALA A 408 -18.14 26.56 -16.84
C ALA A 408 -17.53 25.59 -15.82
N VAL A 409 -17.98 25.57 -14.56
CA VAL A 409 -17.53 24.61 -13.54
C VAL A 409 -18.07 23.20 -13.84
N ARG A 410 -19.29 23.06 -14.37
CA ARG A 410 -19.79 21.78 -14.90
C ARG A 410 -19.02 21.35 -16.16
N LEU A 411 -18.56 22.30 -16.98
CA LEU A 411 -17.74 22.03 -18.16
C LEU A 411 -16.32 21.60 -17.78
N VAL A 412 -15.70 22.28 -16.82
CA VAL A 412 -14.36 21.97 -16.26
C VAL A 412 -14.38 20.64 -15.50
N ARG A 413 -15.51 20.25 -14.88
CA ARG A 413 -15.68 18.91 -14.30
C ARG A 413 -15.85 17.81 -15.36
N ARG A 414 -16.00 18.18 -16.65
CA ARG A 414 -16.21 17.27 -17.80
C ARG A 414 -15.18 17.40 -18.94
N SER A 415 -14.23 18.33 -18.90
CA SER A 415 -13.25 18.51 -19.97
C SER A 415 -11.82 18.47 -19.42
N GLN A 416 -11.08 17.42 -19.73
CA GLN A 416 -9.63 17.47 -19.81
C GLN A 416 -9.25 18.29 -21.05
N ASP A 417 -8.47 19.36 -20.84
CA ASP A 417 -7.74 20.18 -21.81
C ASP A 417 -8.53 21.20 -22.70
N PRO A 418 -8.43 22.51 -22.41
CA PRO A 418 -8.96 23.59 -23.25
C PRO A 418 -8.18 23.86 -24.55
N LEU A 419 -6.97 23.33 -24.73
CA LEU A 419 -6.15 23.59 -25.93
C LEU A 419 -6.55 22.77 -27.15
N ALA A 420 -7.34 21.71 -26.98
CA ALA A 420 -7.78 20.84 -28.07
C ALA A 420 -8.74 21.53 -29.06
N TRP A 421 -9.46 22.57 -28.65
CA TRP A 421 -10.45 23.24 -29.52
C TRP A 421 -9.79 24.13 -30.60
N ALA A 422 -8.70 24.82 -30.26
CA ALA A 422 -7.99 25.66 -31.22
C ALA A 422 -7.26 24.84 -32.30
N ALA A 423 -6.86 23.61 -31.98
CA ALA A 423 -6.26 22.67 -32.93
C ALA A 423 -7.31 22.01 -33.86
N MET A 424 -8.55 21.83 -33.39
CA MET A 424 -9.64 21.28 -34.19
C MET A 424 -10.19 22.28 -35.22
N ALA A 425 -10.21 23.58 -34.91
CA ALA A 425 -10.68 24.61 -35.83
C ALA A 425 -9.82 24.79 -37.09
N LYS A 426 -8.58 24.25 -37.11
CA LYS A 426 -7.65 24.35 -38.25
C LYS A 426 -7.59 23.10 -39.14
N ARG A 427 -8.32 22.03 -38.78
CA ARG A 427 -8.35 20.76 -39.54
C ARG A 427 -9.67 20.50 -40.27
N GLY A 428 -10.54 21.50 -40.40
CA GLY A 428 -11.84 21.37 -41.05
C GLY A 428 -11.89 21.88 -42.48
N HIS A 429 -10.93 21.53 -43.35
CA HIS A 429 -11.01 21.95 -44.76
C HIS A 429 -10.66 20.92 -45.84
N ASP A 430 -10.28 19.70 -45.48
CA ASP A 430 -10.20 18.59 -46.45
C ASP A 430 -10.88 17.36 -45.82
N GLU A 431 -11.68 16.66 -46.64
CA GLU A 431 -12.59 15.54 -46.29
C GLU A 431 -14.04 15.92 -45.94
N VAL A 432 -14.73 16.55 -46.89
CA VAL A 432 -16.18 16.34 -47.08
C VAL A 432 -16.37 15.33 -48.22
N ALA A 433 -16.40 14.05 -47.89
CA ALA A 433 -16.93 13.01 -48.78
C ALA A 433 -17.47 11.84 -47.96
N GLY A 434 -18.80 11.82 -47.77
CA GLY A 434 -19.51 10.70 -47.16
C GLY A 434 -20.57 11.16 -46.16
N ALA A 435 -21.77 11.45 -46.67
CA ALA A 435 -22.95 11.62 -45.83
C ALA A 435 -23.30 10.27 -45.19
N ASP A 436 -23.21 10.18 -43.86
CA ASP A 436 -23.75 9.05 -43.10
C ASP A 436 -24.78 9.57 -42.08
N ALA A 437 -26.00 9.08 -42.21
CA ALA A 437 -27.16 9.44 -41.42
C ALA A 437 -27.17 8.76 -40.04
N GLY A 438 -26.13 9.01 -39.22
CA GLY A 438 -26.00 8.40 -37.89
C GLY A 438 -25.64 9.44 -36.83
N GLY A 439 -26.41 9.50 -35.74
CA GLY A 439 -26.05 10.31 -34.57
C GLY A 439 -24.66 9.95 -34.02
N PRO A 440 -24.07 10.77 -33.13
CA PRO A 440 -22.72 10.56 -32.62
C PRO A 440 -22.57 9.13 -32.07
N LYS A 441 -21.63 8.38 -32.63
CA LYS A 441 -21.37 6.99 -32.24
C LYS A 441 -20.96 6.94 -30.77
N PRO A 442 -21.63 6.16 -29.90
CA PRO A 442 -21.28 6.10 -28.50
C PRO A 442 -19.83 5.62 -28.32
N PRO A 443 -19.08 6.16 -27.34
CA PRO A 443 -17.72 5.71 -27.08
C PRO A 443 -17.74 4.24 -26.63
N LYS A 444 -16.79 3.46 -27.10
CA LYS A 444 -16.59 2.09 -26.61
C LYS A 444 -16.25 2.14 -25.12
N ALA A 445 -16.76 1.20 -24.31
CA ALA A 445 -16.58 1.22 -22.85
C ALA A 445 -15.10 1.28 -22.42
N TYR A 446 -14.21 0.55 -23.10
CA TYR A 446 -12.77 0.56 -22.84
C TYR A 446 -12.04 1.84 -23.32
N LYS A 447 -12.75 2.77 -23.97
CA LYS A 447 -12.29 4.12 -24.28
C LYS A 447 -12.99 5.19 -23.43
N ASN A 448 -13.90 4.78 -22.54
CA ASN A 448 -14.61 5.68 -21.66
C ASN A 448 -13.84 5.82 -20.34
N ASN A 449 -13.06 6.90 -20.22
CA ASN A 449 -12.27 7.17 -19.02
C ASN A 449 -13.14 7.39 -17.77
N ASP A 450 -14.36 7.91 -17.90
CA ASP A 450 -15.26 8.07 -16.74
C ASP A 450 -15.64 6.71 -16.16
N PHE A 451 -15.96 5.75 -17.02
CA PHE A 451 -16.21 4.36 -16.61
C PHE A 451 -14.95 3.71 -16.06
N LEU A 452 -13.82 3.80 -16.79
CA LEU A 452 -12.57 3.16 -16.36
C LEU A 452 -12.02 3.70 -15.05
N ASN A 453 -12.39 4.91 -14.62
CA ASN A 453 -12.03 5.48 -13.32
C ASN A 453 -13.10 5.29 -12.23
N SER A 454 -14.26 4.72 -12.56
CA SER A 454 -15.36 4.50 -11.62
C SER A 454 -15.10 3.31 -10.67
N THR A 455 -15.94 3.14 -9.65
CA THR A 455 -15.84 1.98 -8.74
C THR A 455 -16.18 0.68 -9.46
N GLU A 456 -17.10 0.73 -10.43
CA GLU A 456 -17.59 -0.41 -11.21
C GLU A 456 -16.49 -1.02 -12.09
N ALA A 457 -15.55 -0.22 -12.60
CA ALA A 457 -14.42 -0.70 -13.39
C ALA A 457 -13.18 -1.13 -12.56
N ARG A 458 -13.30 -1.19 -11.22
CA ARG A 458 -12.17 -1.55 -10.33
C ARG A 458 -11.51 -2.88 -10.69
N LEU A 459 -12.30 -3.93 -10.90
CA LEU A 459 -11.76 -5.25 -11.27
C LEU A 459 -10.99 -5.19 -12.59
N ILE A 460 -11.47 -4.40 -13.55
CA ILE A 460 -10.80 -4.23 -14.84
C ILE A 460 -9.43 -3.59 -14.64
N ARG A 461 -9.34 -2.54 -13.81
CA ARG A 461 -8.05 -1.90 -13.48
C ARG A 461 -7.10 -2.87 -12.76
N ILE A 462 -7.60 -3.67 -11.82
CA ILE A 462 -6.80 -4.69 -11.12
C ILE A 462 -6.26 -5.72 -12.12
N MET A 463 -7.08 -6.18 -13.06
CA MET A 463 -6.63 -7.11 -14.11
C MET A 463 -5.54 -6.49 -14.99
N CYS A 464 -5.68 -5.21 -15.37
CA CYS A 464 -4.64 -4.51 -16.11
C CYS A 464 -3.32 -4.48 -15.33
N GLU A 465 -3.35 -4.19 -14.03
CA GLU A 465 -2.16 -4.20 -13.16
C GLU A 465 -1.57 -5.61 -12.92
N LEU A 466 -2.28 -6.68 -13.31
CA LEU A 466 -1.79 -8.07 -13.21
C LEU A 466 -1.34 -8.66 -14.55
N GLU A 467 -1.80 -8.16 -15.70
CA GLU A 467 -1.38 -8.69 -17.00
C GLU A 467 -0.41 -7.76 -17.74
N GLU A 468 -0.55 -6.45 -17.61
CA GLU A 468 0.33 -5.53 -18.32
C GLU A 468 1.79 -5.61 -17.81
N PRO A 469 2.06 -5.62 -16.48
CA PRO A 469 3.44 -5.78 -16.01
C PRO A 469 4.04 -7.13 -16.39
N LYS A 470 3.22 -8.19 -16.41
CA LYS A 470 3.62 -9.53 -16.85
C LYS A 470 4.15 -9.51 -18.27
N GLU A 471 3.36 -8.95 -19.19
CA GLU A 471 3.72 -8.87 -20.60
C GLU A 471 5.00 -8.06 -20.79
N ARG A 472 5.11 -6.90 -20.12
CA ARG A 472 6.28 -6.02 -20.27
C ARG A 472 7.56 -6.62 -19.68
N LEU A 473 7.47 -7.31 -18.54
CA LEU A 473 8.60 -8.05 -17.95
C LEU A 473 9.04 -9.18 -18.88
N ASN A 474 8.11 -9.93 -19.47
CA ASN A 474 8.41 -11.00 -20.42
C ASN A 474 9.06 -10.45 -21.70
N ALA A 475 8.51 -9.38 -22.27
CA ALA A 475 9.06 -8.72 -23.47
C ALA A 475 10.51 -8.23 -23.25
N ASN A 476 10.88 -7.95 -22.01
CA ASN A 476 12.22 -7.51 -21.62
C ASN A 476 13.12 -8.63 -21.07
N SER A 477 12.65 -9.88 -21.06
CA SER A 477 13.36 -11.05 -20.51
C SER A 477 13.74 -10.91 -19.04
N VAL A 478 12.87 -10.29 -18.24
CA VAL A 478 13.08 -10.11 -16.81
C VAL A 478 12.41 -11.25 -16.05
N ASP A 479 13.20 -12.20 -15.57
CA ASP A 479 12.73 -13.37 -14.82
C ASP A 479 13.17 -13.39 -13.36
N ASN A 480 14.37 -12.88 -13.06
CA ASN A 480 14.95 -12.90 -11.72
C ASN A 480 15.21 -11.48 -11.24
N ILE A 481 14.56 -11.09 -10.14
CA ILE A 481 14.69 -9.76 -9.56
C ILE A 481 15.24 -9.88 -8.14
N VAL A 482 16.26 -9.10 -7.81
CA VAL A 482 16.66 -8.87 -6.43
C VAL A 482 16.01 -7.56 -6.00
N MET A 483 15.15 -7.62 -5.00
CA MET A 483 14.37 -6.49 -4.53
C MET A 483 15.16 -5.66 -3.51
N PHE A 484 15.15 -4.34 -3.67
CA PHE A 484 15.77 -3.37 -2.77
C PHE A 484 14.72 -2.44 -2.18
N PHE A 485 14.60 -2.45 -0.86
CA PHE A 485 13.68 -1.60 -0.11
C PHE A 485 14.44 -0.71 0.89
N GLY A 486 13.87 0.43 1.24
CA GLY A 486 14.46 1.34 2.21
C GLY A 486 13.80 2.72 2.23
N SER A 487 14.34 3.63 3.02
CA SER A 487 13.78 4.97 3.20
C SER A 487 13.77 5.79 1.91
N ALA A 488 12.60 6.31 1.55
CA ALA A 488 12.43 7.33 0.50
C ALA A 488 13.09 8.69 0.84
N ARG A 489 13.54 8.87 2.09
CA ARG A 489 14.09 10.16 2.58
C ARG A 489 15.60 10.28 2.45
N ALA A 490 16.29 9.17 2.18
CA ALA A 490 17.74 9.14 2.00
C ALA A 490 18.16 10.10 0.88
N LYS A 491 19.35 10.70 1.02
CA LYS A 491 19.91 11.62 0.02
C LYS A 491 21.39 11.30 -0.18
N PRO A 492 21.91 11.47 -1.40
CA PRO A 492 23.36 11.51 -1.58
C PRO A 492 23.94 12.72 -0.83
N LYS A 493 25.24 12.65 -0.54
CA LYS A 493 25.91 13.56 0.38
C LYS A 493 25.74 15.04 0.02
N ASP A 494 25.93 15.38 -1.25
CA ASP A 494 25.80 16.74 -1.79
C ASP A 494 24.39 17.31 -1.60
N GLN A 495 23.37 16.51 -1.91
CA GLN A 495 21.96 16.91 -1.74
C GLN A 495 21.58 17.02 -0.26
N TYR A 496 22.12 16.15 0.60
CA TYR A 496 21.92 16.24 2.05
C TYR A 496 22.53 17.53 2.62
N GLU A 497 23.79 17.82 2.31
CA GLU A 497 24.48 19.03 2.77
C GLU A 497 23.78 20.31 2.29
N ALA A 498 23.32 20.33 1.04
CA ALA A 498 22.53 21.43 0.50
C ALA A 498 21.19 21.61 1.26
N ALA A 499 20.46 20.52 1.49
CA ALA A 499 19.19 20.55 2.22
C ALA A 499 19.37 21.02 3.67
N VAL A 500 20.45 20.60 4.35
CA VAL A 500 20.76 21.04 5.72
C VAL A 500 21.03 22.54 5.72
N LYS A 501 21.88 23.03 4.81
CA LYS A 501 22.21 24.46 4.70
C LYS A 501 20.96 25.31 4.43
N GLU A 502 20.07 24.85 3.55
CA GLU A 502 18.80 25.53 3.27
C GLU A 502 17.88 25.55 4.49
N ALA A 503 17.72 24.42 5.17
CA ALA A 503 16.90 24.33 6.38
C ALA A 503 17.45 25.21 7.52
N GLU A 504 18.77 25.26 7.70
CA GLU A 504 19.42 26.15 8.67
C GLU A 504 19.20 27.63 8.32
N ALA A 505 19.27 28.00 7.05
CA ALA A 505 18.97 29.36 6.60
C ALA A 505 17.50 29.74 6.89
N LYS A 506 16.56 28.83 6.65
CA LYS A 506 15.12 29.02 6.96
C LYS A 506 14.88 29.20 8.46
N VAL A 507 15.48 28.36 9.29
CA VAL A 507 15.40 28.47 10.76
C VAL A 507 16.04 29.77 11.26
N LYS A 508 17.18 30.17 10.69
CA LYS A 508 17.84 31.43 11.05
C LYS A 508 16.99 32.65 10.65
N ALA A 509 16.30 32.60 9.52
CA ALA A 509 15.39 33.65 9.08
C ALA A 509 14.14 33.75 9.98
N ASN A 510 13.63 32.62 10.48
CA ASN A 510 12.42 32.54 11.30
C ASN A 510 12.66 31.71 12.58
N PRO A 511 13.43 32.21 13.56
CA PRO A 511 13.86 31.43 14.72
C PRO A 511 12.73 31.04 15.67
N GLY A 512 11.57 31.70 15.60
CA GLY A 512 10.37 31.35 16.39
C GLY A 512 9.50 30.25 15.79
N ASP A 513 9.81 29.76 14.58
CA ASP A 513 8.99 28.75 13.91
C ASP A 513 9.38 27.33 14.36
N ALA A 514 8.59 26.78 15.28
CA ALA A 514 8.77 25.43 15.81
C ALA A 514 8.74 24.34 14.72
N LYS A 515 8.05 24.57 13.59
CA LYS A 515 7.97 23.60 12.49
C LYS A 515 9.29 23.53 11.74
N LEU A 516 9.86 24.69 11.40
CA LEU A 516 11.17 24.75 10.74
C LEU A 516 12.27 24.15 11.63
N GLN A 517 12.22 24.41 12.93
CA GLN A 517 13.13 23.79 13.90
C GLN A 517 13.00 22.26 13.93
N SER A 518 11.77 21.75 14.04
CA SER A 518 11.51 20.31 14.05
C SER A 518 11.93 19.64 12.73
N ALA A 519 11.66 20.28 11.59
CA ALA A 519 12.07 19.81 10.27
C ALA A 519 13.60 19.72 10.14
N LEU A 520 14.34 20.72 10.64
CA LEU A 520 15.81 20.69 10.68
C LEU A 520 16.34 19.58 11.58
N VAL A 521 15.76 19.39 12.78
CA VAL A 521 16.14 18.29 13.69
C VAL A 521 15.90 16.94 13.02
N ARG A 522 14.74 16.76 12.36
CA ARG A 522 14.41 15.54 11.62
C ARG A 522 15.39 15.29 10.48
N LEU A 523 15.77 16.33 9.73
CA LEU A 523 16.75 16.21 8.66
C LEU A 523 18.12 15.79 9.20
N LYS A 524 18.59 16.41 10.30
CA LYS A 524 19.87 16.05 10.93
C LYS A 524 19.90 14.61 11.45
N LYS A 525 18.78 14.10 11.97
CA LYS A 525 18.65 12.68 12.36
C LYS A 525 18.89 11.71 11.19
N GLN A 526 18.73 12.16 9.94
CA GLN A 526 18.85 11.33 8.74
C GLN A 526 20.28 11.30 8.17
N GLU A 527 21.26 11.98 8.79
CA GLU A 527 22.66 12.02 8.31
C GLU A 527 23.23 10.62 8.06
N PHE A 528 22.94 9.66 8.94
CA PHE A 528 23.42 8.29 8.81
C PHE A 528 22.95 7.60 7.51
N LEU A 529 21.83 8.03 6.93
CA LEU A 529 21.34 7.49 5.66
C LEU A 529 22.24 7.85 4.48
N VAL A 530 23.07 8.89 4.58
CA VAL A 530 24.01 9.26 3.51
C VAL A 530 24.98 8.12 3.23
N GLY A 531 25.59 7.55 4.29
CA GLY A 531 26.48 6.39 4.12
C GLY A 531 25.74 5.15 3.64
N MET A 532 24.50 4.93 4.11
CA MET A 532 23.69 3.80 3.68
C MET A 532 23.25 3.92 2.21
N PHE A 533 23.03 5.15 1.71
CA PHE A 533 22.75 5.41 0.30
C PHE A 533 23.90 4.92 -0.58
N ASP A 534 25.14 5.23 -0.21
CA ASP A 534 26.33 4.78 -0.94
C ASP A 534 26.49 3.25 -0.91
N VAL A 535 26.24 2.62 0.24
CA VAL A 535 26.28 1.15 0.37
C VAL A 535 25.25 0.49 -0.55
N VAL A 536 24.00 0.98 -0.58
CA VAL A 536 22.95 0.44 -1.46
C VAL A 536 23.32 0.64 -2.93
N ARG A 537 23.75 1.85 -3.30
CA ARG A 537 24.16 2.18 -4.68
C ARG A 537 25.28 1.26 -5.15
N GLU A 538 26.31 1.08 -4.33
CA GLU A 538 27.45 0.23 -4.67
C GLU A 538 27.07 -1.26 -4.72
N THR A 539 26.22 -1.73 -3.80
CA THR A 539 25.70 -3.12 -3.84
C THR A 539 24.98 -3.39 -5.16
N CYS A 540 24.15 -2.47 -5.64
CA CYS A 540 23.43 -2.61 -6.90
C CYS A 540 24.33 -2.53 -8.14
N ARG A 541 25.40 -1.73 -8.08
CA ARG A 541 26.43 -1.68 -9.13
C ARG A 541 27.13 -3.04 -9.23
N LEU A 542 27.62 -3.57 -8.11
CA LEU A 542 28.28 -4.87 -8.02
C LEU A 542 27.37 -6.02 -8.46
N LEU A 543 26.10 -6.02 -8.03
CA LEU A 543 25.11 -7.00 -8.42
C LEU A 543 24.89 -7.00 -9.94
N SER A 544 24.75 -5.83 -10.53
CA SER A 544 24.52 -5.69 -11.97
C SER A 544 25.75 -6.16 -12.78
N GLU A 545 26.97 -5.81 -12.36
CA GLU A 545 28.20 -6.28 -13.00
C GLU A 545 28.38 -7.79 -12.91
N TRP A 546 28.15 -8.36 -11.72
CA TRP A 546 28.19 -9.80 -11.49
C TRP A 546 27.16 -10.53 -12.36
N SER A 547 25.93 -10.03 -12.38
CA SER A 547 24.81 -10.59 -13.14
C SER A 547 25.06 -10.57 -14.65
N MET A 548 25.48 -9.44 -15.22
CA MET A 548 25.79 -9.34 -16.65
C MET A 548 26.99 -10.21 -17.05
N LYS A 549 27.99 -10.37 -16.17
CA LYS A 549 29.12 -11.28 -16.41
C LYS A 549 28.64 -12.73 -16.50
N ARG A 550 27.69 -13.14 -15.64
CA ARG A 550 27.05 -14.46 -15.66
C ARG A 550 26.18 -14.68 -16.89
N SER A 551 25.39 -13.68 -17.28
CA SER A 551 24.55 -13.73 -18.49
C SER A 551 25.40 -14.03 -19.75
N LYS A 552 26.58 -13.41 -19.88
CA LYS A 552 27.56 -13.70 -20.95
C LYS A 552 28.11 -15.14 -20.94
N GLN A 553 28.01 -15.84 -19.82
CA GLN A 553 28.40 -17.25 -19.68
C GLN A 553 27.22 -18.21 -19.89
N GLY A 554 26.04 -17.71 -20.27
CA GLY A 554 24.82 -18.50 -20.44
C GLY A 554 24.14 -18.89 -19.12
N LEU A 555 24.49 -18.23 -18.01
CA LEU A 555 23.83 -18.40 -16.72
C LEU A 555 22.67 -17.41 -16.56
N ALA A 556 21.81 -17.64 -15.57
CA ALA A 556 20.68 -16.76 -15.29
C ALA A 556 21.13 -15.33 -14.97
N GLU A 557 20.42 -14.35 -15.53
CA GLU A 557 20.59 -12.94 -15.26
C GLU A 557 19.63 -12.48 -14.16
N TYR A 558 20.13 -11.63 -13.27
CA TYR A 558 19.42 -11.03 -12.13
C TYR A 558 19.40 -9.50 -12.28
N HIS A 559 18.23 -8.90 -12.05
CA HIS A 559 18.03 -7.46 -12.18
C HIS A 559 17.72 -6.80 -10.83
N VAL A 560 18.12 -5.55 -10.68
CA VAL A 560 17.75 -4.73 -9.53
C VAL A 560 16.30 -4.30 -9.66
N GLY A 561 15.46 -4.60 -8.67
CA GLY A 561 14.09 -4.11 -8.58
C GLY A 561 13.86 -3.27 -7.34
N THR A 562 13.09 -2.19 -7.46
CA THR A 562 12.79 -1.28 -6.36
C THR A 562 11.32 -0.89 -6.38
N GLY A 563 10.88 -0.17 -5.35
CA GLY A 563 9.58 0.50 -5.35
C GLY A 563 9.52 1.76 -6.23
N GLY A 564 10.59 2.11 -6.95
CA GLY A 564 10.62 3.19 -7.94
C GLY A 564 10.69 4.62 -7.40
N GLY A 565 10.48 4.84 -6.10
CA GLY A 565 10.52 6.18 -5.49
C GLY A 565 11.93 6.76 -5.27
N PRO A 566 12.05 7.86 -4.52
CA PRO A 566 13.33 8.50 -4.20
C PRO A 566 14.13 7.74 -3.13
N GLY A 567 15.24 8.33 -2.67
CA GLY A 567 16.05 7.79 -1.57
C GLY A 567 16.73 6.47 -1.89
N MET A 568 16.58 5.47 -1.01
CA MET A 568 17.26 4.17 -1.18
C MET A 568 16.88 3.45 -2.48
N MET A 569 15.64 3.65 -2.95
CA MET A 569 15.20 3.10 -4.23
C MET A 569 15.95 3.76 -5.39
N ALA A 570 16.08 5.09 -5.38
CA ALA A 570 16.89 5.81 -6.36
C ALA A 570 18.37 5.41 -6.30
N ALA A 571 18.94 5.23 -5.10
CA ALA A 571 20.31 4.73 -4.93
C ALA A 571 20.51 3.37 -5.63
N ALA A 572 19.57 2.45 -5.42
CA ALA A 572 19.61 1.13 -6.03
C ALA A 572 19.49 1.18 -7.56
N ASN A 573 18.54 1.94 -8.08
CA ASN A 573 18.38 2.11 -9.54
C ASN A 573 19.60 2.82 -10.16
N GLU A 574 20.17 3.84 -9.49
CA GLU A 574 21.40 4.53 -9.90
C GLU A 574 22.58 3.57 -9.96
N GLY A 575 22.76 2.72 -8.95
CA GLY A 575 23.83 1.72 -8.92
C GLY A 575 23.79 0.78 -10.12
N ALA A 576 22.60 0.28 -10.46
CA ALA A 576 22.41 -0.53 -11.66
C ALA A 576 22.71 0.25 -12.95
N ALA A 577 22.25 1.50 -13.04
CA ALA A 577 22.50 2.36 -14.20
C ALA A 577 24.00 2.67 -14.40
N LEU A 578 24.76 2.88 -13.31
CA LEU A 578 26.22 3.07 -13.34
C LEU A 578 26.95 1.85 -13.92
N ALA A 579 26.45 0.64 -13.63
CA ALA A 579 26.92 -0.59 -14.23
C ALA A 579 26.41 -0.81 -15.67
N LYS A 580 25.55 0.07 -16.19
CA LYS A 580 24.80 -0.09 -17.46
C LYS A 580 23.85 -1.30 -17.46
N GLY A 581 23.44 -1.75 -16.27
CA GLY A 581 22.43 -2.78 -16.08
C GLY A 581 21.01 -2.20 -16.15
N LYS A 582 20.03 -3.05 -16.44
CA LYS A 582 18.61 -2.71 -16.35
C LYS A 582 18.16 -2.69 -14.89
N SER A 583 17.24 -1.77 -14.56
CA SER A 583 16.60 -1.74 -13.24
C SER A 583 15.09 -1.50 -13.33
N ILE A 584 14.35 -2.15 -12.45
CA ILE A 584 12.88 -2.14 -12.39
C ILE A 584 12.44 -1.12 -11.33
N GLY A 585 11.42 -0.33 -11.64
CA GLY A 585 10.75 0.55 -10.68
C GLY A 585 9.26 0.20 -10.59
N LEU A 586 8.83 -0.36 -9.46
CA LEU A 586 7.44 -0.70 -9.17
C LEU A 586 6.81 0.43 -8.34
N GLY A 587 6.49 1.56 -8.98
CA GLY A 587 5.96 2.78 -8.35
C GLY A 587 4.51 2.66 -7.89
N ILE A 588 4.08 3.57 -7.02
CA ILE A 588 2.68 3.71 -6.62
C ILE A 588 2.29 5.17 -6.52
N SER A 589 1.13 5.53 -7.07
CA SER A 589 0.67 6.91 -6.97
C SER A 589 0.30 7.24 -5.52
N VAL A 590 1.11 8.07 -4.87
CA VAL A 590 0.87 8.64 -3.53
C VAL A 590 0.91 10.18 -3.61
N PRO A 591 0.25 10.91 -2.69
CA PRO A 591 0.06 12.36 -2.84
C PRO A 591 1.34 13.22 -2.84
N PHE A 592 2.47 12.65 -2.43
CA PHE A 592 3.72 13.37 -2.12
C PHE A 592 4.94 12.84 -2.89
N GLU A 593 4.75 11.92 -3.84
CA GLU A 593 5.81 11.49 -4.76
C GLU A 593 5.43 11.88 -6.18
N ASP A 594 6.34 12.57 -6.88
CA ASP A 594 6.10 13.13 -8.23
C ASP A 594 6.16 12.06 -9.34
N GLY A 595 6.63 10.85 -9.04
CA GLY A 595 6.74 9.74 -9.99
C GLY A 595 7.93 8.83 -9.71
N LEU A 596 8.32 8.04 -10.72
CA LEU A 596 9.50 7.18 -10.66
C LEU A 596 10.80 8.00 -10.68
N ASN A 597 11.82 7.52 -9.98
CA ASN A 597 13.15 8.12 -10.02
C ASN A 597 13.78 7.97 -11.43
N PRO A 598 14.68 8.88 -11.82
CA PRO A 598 15.18 8.97 -13.20
C PRO A 598 16.10 7.82 -13.63
N TRP A 599 16.51 6.95 -12.71
CA TRP A 599 17.42 5.84 -12.98
C TRP A 599 16.71 4.53 -13.32
N VAL A 600 15.39 4.48 -13.15
CA VAL A 600 14.57 3.35 -13.59
C VAL A 600 14.68 3.22 -15.10
N THR A 601 14.89 2.00 -15.60
CA THR A 601 14.89 1.76 -17.04
C THR A 601 13.50 2.08 -17.61
N PRO A 602 13.37 2.93 -18.65
CA PRO A 602 12.06 3.44 -19.10
C PRO A 602 11.02 2.35 -19.40
N GLU A 603 11.46 1.26 -20.02
CA GLU A 603 10.60 0.12 -20.38
C GLU A 603 10.27 -0.79 -19.18
N LEU A 604 10.87 -0.56 -18.02
CA LEU A 604 10.69 -1.31 -16.77
C LEU A 604 10.21 -0.43 -15.61
N GLY A 605 9.68 0.76 -15.92
CA GLY A 605 8.94 1.60 -15.00
C GLY A 605 7.45 1.25 -15.00
N PHE A 606 6.92 0.90 -13.83
CA PHE A 606 5.52 0.56 -13.61
C PHE A 606 4.91 1.51 -12.58
N GLU A 607 3.66 1.88 -12.79
CA GLU A 607 2.90 2.68 -11.83
C GLU A 607 1.61 1.95 -11.47
N PHE A 608 1.45 1.65 -10.18
CA PHE A 608 0.30 0.94 -9.64
C PHE A 608 -0.65 1.90 -8.90
N HIS A 609 -1.94 1.64 -9.01
CA HIS A 609 -2.95 2.29 -8.18
C HIS A 609 -3.14 1.54 -6.85
N TYR A 610 -3.14 0.20 -6.90
CA TYR A 610 -3.41 -0.67 -5.76
C TYR A 610 -2.10 -1.19 -5.12
N PHE A 611 -2.00 -1.10 -3.80
CA PHE A 611 -0.82 -1.60 -3.06
C PHE A 611 -0.64 -3.12 -3.21
N PHE A 612 -1.73 -3.87 -3.21
CA PHE A 612 -1.68 -5.34 -3.18
C PHE A 612 -1.23 -5.95 -4.52
N THR A 613 -1.57 -5.35 -5.67
CA THR A 613 -1.09 -5.77 -7.00
C THR A 613 0.40 -5.44 -7.16
N ARG A 614 0.82 -4.26 -6.68
CA ARG A 614 2.24 -3.89 -6.61
C ARG A 614 3.05 -4.89 -5.78
N LYS A 615 2.59 -5.22 -4.57
CA LYS A 615 3.25 -6.18 -3.69
C LYS A 615 3.31 -7.58 -4.30
N PHE A 616 2.26 -8.00 -5.01
CA PHE A 616 2.31 -9.22 -5.81
C PHE A 616 3.50 -9.23 -6.77
N TRP A 617 3.72 -8.15 -7.53
CA TRP A 617 4.86 -8.08 -8.47
C TRP A 617 6.22 -7.99 -7.80
N MET A 618 6.30 -7.34 -6.64
CA MET A 618 7.51 -7.31 -5.82
C MET A 618 7.90 -8.71 -5.32
N ALA A 619 6.94 -9.59 -5.03
CA ALA A 619 7.20 -10.94 -4.55
C ALA A 619 7.37 -11.98 -5.67
N PHE A 620 6.56 -11.89 -6.73
CA PHE A 620 6.38 -12.97 -7.72
C PHE A 620 7.68 -13.40 -8.41
N LYS A 621 8.51 -12.45 -8.84
CA LYS A 621 9.82 -12.69 -9.48
C LYS A 621 11.03 -12.43 -8.55
N CYS A 622 10.79 -12.28 -7.24
CA CYS A 622 11.84 -12.04 -6.26
C CYS A 622 12.72 -13.27 -6.07
N MET A 623 14.03 -13.11 -6.23
CA MET A 623 15.08 -14.11 -6.05
C MET A 623 16.07 -13.73 -4.93
N GLY A 624 15.88 -12.57 -4.31
CA GLY A 624 16.67 -12.10 -3.18
C GLY A 624 16.11 -10.76 -2.70
N LEU A 625 16.29 -10.48 -1.41
CA LEU A 625 15.78 -9.29 -0.76
C LEU A 625 16.92 -8.55 -0.05
N VAL A 626 17.06 -7.27 -0.34
CA VAL A 626 17.94 -6.35 0.38
C VAL A 626 17.10 -5.23 0.98
N VAL A 627 17.24 -5.02 2.29
CA VAL A 627 16.47 -4.02 3.02
C VAL A 627 17.41 -3.07 3.75
N ALA A 628 17.44 -1.82 3.30
CA ALA A 628 18.16 -0.73 3.94
C ALA A 628 17.28 -0.04 4.99
N PRO A 629 17.85 0.82 5.86
CA PRO A 629 17.08 1.49 6.90
C PRO A 629 15.86 2.24 6.37
N GLY A 630 14.72 2.10 7.04
CA GLY A 630 13.43 2.58 6.57
C GLY A 630 12.35 2.64 7.65
N GLY A 631 11.15 3.12 7.29
CA GLY A 631 10.01 3.28 8.20
C GLY A 631 8.98 2.16 8.08
N PHE A 632 7.70 2.48 8.29
CA PHE A 632 6.61 1.51 8.22
C PHE A 632 6.52 0.77 6.88
N GLY A 633 6.59 1.49 5.75
CA GLY A 633 6.51 0.84 4.42
C GLY A 633 7.64 -0.16 4.16
N THR A 634 8.85 0.15 4.61
CA THR A 634 9.99 -0.78 4.51
C THR A 634 9.79 -2.01 5.41
N CYS A 635 9.17 -1.84 6.57
CA CYS A 635 8.85 -2.96 7.46
C CYS A 635 7.71 -3.82 6.90
N ASP A 636 6.67 -3.22 6.31
CA ASP A 636 5.59 -3.91 5.58
C ASP A 636 6.19 -4.85 4.53
N GLU A 637 7.03 -4.31 3.64
CA GLU A 637 7.66 -5.09 2.57
C GLU A 637 8.58 -6.21 3.09
N LEU A 638 9.33 -5.97 4.19
CA LEU A 638 10.15 -6.98 4.85
C LEU A 638 9.31 -8.10 5.48
N PHE A 639 8.31 -7.76 6.28
CA PHE A 639 7.49 -8.74 7.00
C PHE A 639 6.56 -9.52 6.07
N GLU A 640 6.11 -8.93 4.96
CA GLU A 640 5.38 -9.63 3.89
C GLU A 640 6.22 -10.79 3.34
N LEU A 641 7.45 -10.53 2.88
CA LEU A 641 8.29 -11.58 2.29
C LEU A 641 8.67 -12.66 3.31
N LEU A 642 8.98 -12.27 4.56
CA LEU A 642 9.23 -13.21 5.65
C LEU A 642 8.00 -14.11 5.91
N THR A 643 6.80 -13.53 5.88
CA THR A 643 5.55 -14.28 6.07
C THR A 643 5.28 -15.24 4.92
N LEU A 644 5.48 -14.79 3.68
CA LEU A 644 5.29 -15.64 2.50
C LEU A 644 6.27 -16.83 2.47
N MET A 645 7.51 -16.64 2.94
CA MET A 645 8.48 -17.72 3.13
C MET A 645 8.07 -18.66 4.26
N GLN A 646 7.75 -18.11 5.45
CA GLN A 646 7.37 -18.90 6.62
C GLN A 646 6.12 -19.78 6.37
N THR A 647 5.18 -19.28 5.56
CA THR A 647 3.94 -20.01 5.21
C THR A 647 4.10 -20.97 4.03
N GLY A 648 5.26 -21.00 3.39
CA GLY A 648 5.55 -21.84 2.24
C GLY A 648 4.85 -21.43 0.94
N LYS A 649 4.29 -20.22 0.88
CA LYS A 649 3.76 -19.65 -0.39
C LYS A 649 4.89 -19.28 -1.33
N ILE A 650 5.97 -18.75 -0.78
CA ILE A 650 7.27 -18.73 -1.44
C ILE A 650 8.00 -19.97 -0.92
N LYS A 651 8.12 -20.99 -1.77
CA LYS A 651 8.78 -22.27 -1.41
C LYS A 651 10.31 -22.15 -1.39
N ARG A 652 10.85 -21.21 -2.16
CA ARG A 652 12.29 -20.96 -2.27
C ARG A 652 12.82 -20.18 -1.06
N GLN A 653 14.01 -20.53 -0.62
CA GLN A 653 14.70 -19.85 0.48
C GLN A 653 15.46 -18.62 -0.03
N LEU A 654 14.77 -17.47 -0.06
CA LEU A 654 15.36 -16.23 -0.57
C LEU A 654 16.49 -15.74 0.35
N PRO A 655 17.64 -15.31 -0.19
CA PRO A 655 18.59 -14.54 0.61
C PRO A 655 17.95 -13.23 1.07
N ILE A 656 18.04 -12.95 2.37
CA ILE A 656 17.56 -11.71 2.96
C ILE A 656 18.74 -11.00 3.63
N VAL A 657 19.06 -9.80 3.14
CA VAL A 657 20.17 -8.97 3.61
C VAL A 657 19.64 -7.65 4.17
N LEU A 658 19.91 -7.39 5.43
CA LEU A 658 19.56 -6.16 6.15
C LEU A 658 20.80 -5.25 6.20
N ILE A 659 20.78 -4.17 5.42
CA ILE A 659 21.85 -3.16 5.40
C ILE A 659 21.70 -2.25 6.62
N GLY A 660 22.81 -1.94 7.29
CA GLY A 660 22.85 -1.05 8.45
C GLY A 660 22.52 -1.79 9.74
N LYS A 661 23.44 -2.66 10.17
CA LYS A 661 23.27 -3.57 11.31
C LYS A 661 22.86 -2.86 12.59
N LYS A 662 23.44 -1.69 12.86
CA LYS A 662 23.10 -0.88 14.04
C LYS A 662 21.63 -0.44 14.03
N PHE A 663 21.15 0.05 12.89
CA PHE A 663 19.75 0.50 12.76
C PHE A 663 18.77 -0.63 13.08
N TRP A 664 18.96 -1.79 12.47
CA TRP A 664 18.06 -2.93 12.66
C TRP A 664 18.09 -3.48 14.08
N LYS A 665 19.28 -3.58 14.68
CA LYS A 665 19.44 -4.01 16.07
C LYS A 665 18.84 -3.04 17.08
N ASP A 666 18.79 -1.75 16.75
CA ASP A 666 18.15 -0.77 17.63
C ASP A 666 16.62 -0.82 17.46
N CYS A 667 16.12 -0.96 16.23
CA CYS A 667 14.68 -0.84 15.93
C CYS A 667 13.88 -2.13 16.17
N ILE A 668 14.44 -3.30 15.85
CA ILE A 668 13.74 -4.60 15.92
C ILE A 668 14.61 -5.61 16.68
N GLN A 669 14.08 -6.10 17.80
CA GLN A 669 14.76 -7.06 18.65
C GLN A 669 14.37 -8.49 18.25
N TRP A 670 15.07 -9.05 17.26
CA TRP A 670 14.82 -10.41 16.75
C TRP A 670 14.94 -11.48 17.85
N ASP A 671 15.92 -11.32 18.75
CA ASP A 671 16.11 -12.22 19.90
C ASP A 671 14.90 -12.18 20.86
N ALA A 672 14.20 -11.05 20.98
CA ALA A 672 12.98 -10.97 21.76
C ALA A 672 11.87 -11.80 21.11
N PHE A 673 11.68 -11.73 19.79
CA PHE A 673 10.72 -12.60 19.08
C PHE A 673 11.05 -14.09 19.28
N VAL A 674 12.33 -14.47 19.27
CA VAL A 674 12.79 -15.85 19.56
C VAL A 674 12.56 -16.22 21.03
N HIS A 675 12.84 -15.30 21.96
CA HIS A 675 12.63 -15.48 23.40
C HIS A 675 11.16 -15.74 23.71
N TYR A 676 10.25 -14.96 23.13
CA TYR A 676 8.81 -15.16 23.23
C TYR A 676 8.30 -16.36 22.41
N GLY A 677 9.16 -17.02 21.62
CA GLY A 677 8.79 -18.17 20.79
C GLY A 677 7.88 -17.81 19.61
N MET A 678 7.88 -16.54 19.19
CA MET A 678 7.07 -16.00 18.09
C MET A 678 7.74 -16.20 16.73
N ILE A 679 9.06 -16.38 16.70
CA ILE A 679 9.78 -16.91 15.54
C ILE A 679 10.75 -18.00 16.04
N SER A 680 11.23 -18.85 15.14
CA SER A 680 12.26 -19.84 15.45
C SER A 680 13.67 -19.24 15.37
N ASP A 681 14.66 -19.90 15.97
CA ASP A 681 16.07 -19.53 15.79
C ASP A 681 16.48 -19.57 14.31
N TRP A 682 15.93 -20.53 13.57
CA TRP A 682 16.18 -20.66 12.13
C TRP A 682 15.65 -19.46 11.34
N ASP A 683 14.45 -18.96 11.68
CA ASP A 683 13.87 -17.75 11.07
C ASP A 683 14.80 -16.54 11.27
N ALA A 684 15.31 -16.36 12.49
CA ALA A 684 16.24 -15.28 12.81
C ALA A 684 17.59 -15.43 12.09
N GLN A 685 18.08 -16.67 11.92
CA GLN A 685 19.34 -16.95 11.21
C GLN A 685 19.26 -16.68 9.70
N GLN A 686 18.07 -16.66 9.10
CA GLN A 686 17.91 -16.29 7.68
C GLN A 686 18.20 -14.81 7.43
N LEU A 687 18.10 -13.96 8.46
CA LEU A 687 18.40 -12.54 8.37
C LEU A 687 19.92 -12.31 8.40
N ARG A 688 20.50 -12.02 7.23
CA ARG A 688 21.91 -11.62 7.13
C ARG A 688 22.03 -10.12 7.31
N PHE A 689 23.08 -9.65 7.96
CA PHE A 689 23.33 -8.22 8.18
C PHE A 689 24.60 -7.81 7.46
N ALA A 690 24.57 -6.67 6.79
CA ALA A 690 25.74 -6.10 6.10
C ALA A 690 25.86 -4.61 6.43
N ASP A 691 27.08 -4.13 6.62
CA ASP A 691 27.38 -2.70 6.74
C ASP A 691 28.15 -2.17 5.52
N THR A 692 28.59 -3.07 4.63
CA THR A 692 29.30 -2.76 3.37
C THR A 692 28.64 -3.42 2.16
N ALA A 693 28.96 -2.91 0.96
CA ALA A 693 28.40 -3.44 -0.29
C ALA A 693 28.97 -4.83 -0.62
N GLU A 694 30.23 -5.08 -0.27
CA GLU A 694 30.90 -6.36 -0.45
C GLU A 694 30.29 -7.45 0.42
N GLU A 695 30.01 -7.16 1.69
CA GLU A 695 29.31 -8.08 2.59
C GLU A 695 27.90 -8.40 2.07
N ALA A 696 27.16 -7.37 1.64
CA ALA A 696 25.83 -7.55 1.09
C ALA A 696 25.86 -8.42 -0.18
N MET A 697 26.80 -8.15 -1.09
CA MET A 697 26.97 -8.92 -2.31
C MET A 697 27.37 -10.37 -2.01
N GLN A 698 28.27 -10.60 -1.05
CA GLN A 698 28.67 -11.95 -0.67
C GLN A 698 27.48 -12.78 -0.20
N HIS A 699 26.65 -12.24 0.70
CA HIS A 699 25.44 -12.91 1.16
C HIS A 699 24.42 -13.17 0.05
N LEU A 700 24.28 -12.23 -0.90
CA LEU A 700 23.40 -12.42 -2.06
C LEU A 700 23.90 -13.54 -2.97
N ILE A 701 25.19 -13.56 -3.32
CA ILE A 701 25.78 -14.60 -4.18
C ILE A 701 25.58 -15.97 -3.54
N GLU A 702 25.97 -16.12 -2.27
CA GLU A 702 25.84 -17.39 -1.53
C GLU A 702 24.40 -17.91 -1.54
N GLY A 703 23.43 -17.03 -1.27
CA GLY A 703 22.02 -17.43 -1.25
C GLY A 703 21.46 -17.72 -2.64
N ILE A 704 21.81 -16.92 -3.66
CA ILE A 704 21.35 -17.15 -5.04
C ILE A 704 21.93 -18.47 -5.57
N GLU A 705 23.21 -18.75 -5.34
CA GLU A 705 23.82 -20.01 -5.78
C GLU A 705 23.24 -21.21 -5.04
N ALA A 706 22.91 -21.08 -3.75
CA ALA A 706 22.21 -22.11 -2.99
C ALA A 706 20.79 -22.38 -3.55
N LEU A 707 20.06 -21.33 -3.94
CA LEU A 707 18.77 -21.45 -4.62
C LEU A 707 18.88 -22.20 -5.95
N GLU A 708 19.83 -21.82 -6.81
CA GLU A 708 20.06 -22.49 -8.09
C GLU A 708 20.41 -23.98 -7.90
N GLN A 709 21.19 -24.31 -6.86
CA GLN A 709 21.53 -25.70 -6.53
C GLN A 709 20.31 -26.50 -6.07
N ALA A 710 19.47 -25.92 -5.21
CA ALA A 710 18.24 -26.54 -4.75
C ALA A 710 17.26 -26.81 -5.91
N GLU A 711 17.06 -25.84 -6.82
CA GLU A 711 16.21 -26.01 -7.99
C GLU A 711 16.72 -27.09 -8.96
N LYS A 712 18.05 -27.20 -9.12
CA LYS A 712 18.67 -28.28 -9.91
C LYS A 712 18.48 -29.65 -9.28
N ALA A 713 18.50 -29.74 -7.95
CA ALA A 713 18.23 -30.99 -7.24
C ALA A 713 16.77 -31.42 -7.39
N GLU A 714 15.81 -30.51 -7.18
CA GLU A 714 14.38 -30.80 -7.34
C GLU A 714 14.03 -31.25 -8.77
N LYS A 715 14.61 -30.63 -9.80
CA LYS A 715 14.41 -31.04 -11.20
C LYS A 715 14.95 -32.44 -11.50
N LYS A 716 16.03 -32.85 -10.84
CA LYS A 716 16.58 -34.21 -10.97
C LYS A 716 15.70 -35.24 -10.28
N ASP A 717 15.10 -34.90 -9.14
CA ASP A 717 14.21 -35.82 -8.41
C ASP A 717 12.85 -36.00 -9.10
N GLN A 718 12.43 -35.05 -9.94
CA GLN A 718 11.20 -35.11 -10.74
C GLN A 718 11.36 -35.82 -12.10
N GLN A 719 12.59 -36.01 -12.59
CA GLN A 719 12.92 -36.74 -13.82
C GLN A 719 13.21 -38.19 -13.52
#